data_AF-A0A8C0EWY9-F1
#
_entry.id   AF-A0A8C0EWY9-F1
#
_cell.length_a   1.000
_cell.length_b   1.000
_cell.length_c   1.000
_cell.angle_alpha   90.00
_cell.angle_beta   90.00
_cell.angle_gamma   90.00
#
_symmetry.space_group_name_H-M   'P 1'
#
loop_
_entity.id
_entity.type
_entity.pdbx_description
1 polymer ?
#
loop_
_entity_poly.entity_id
_entity_poly.type
_entity_poly.pdbx_seq_one_letter_code
_entity_poly.pdbx_strand_id
1 'polypeptide(L)'
;EGIEAAISRNGQSKINPRPGKLVIHCESDYQKNGIEVFHDVLDCSSWVLSPTILVKVIRGCWILYEKPNFEGPSIPLEEGELELPDIWGTGTSEEQNECKSLKPAVIGSIRHVVKDYRVCRIDLYTEPEGLGIVTSFFDDTEETGVFGTTQKTCSIKVHWGIWLIYEEPGFQGVPLMLEPGEYPNLAFWEKKEAYIRSMRPLKMGGRKVEFSGEPKVIIYEKPFFEGRHVEIESEVFMLDDKESEEKTRLPLTSVGSMKVLGGLTCLFSLFSQFFGKRTNFIIFVHFHMQTVLLWVAYENPEFTGEQYILAKGLYPSIEAWGGKNCKISSVQPIIMVRSSFYTCFVQLFSEPEFKGNCQIFEKNTRCIDSFAVKSSKILDGSCIVYDQEEFTGNQYVLEEGIYPDLTAMGCSPQAVLKSLRIINIELSEPCIALFEKVGFQGKKIEFSTEVLNLQFLGYSPRIASVQVLGGIWIIYEHSNYRGRQMLLSPTEIPDWYKVSGYCQIGSLRPLLQKRVYFRLRNRETGKFMSADGNLDNLNLLRIQVAEDADSDDQIWVYQDGFIRCQMAEDCCLTIVGNLITPGSKLGLSFERNEDKQYWHISADGRIYSKMKPKLVLDIKGGTQYDRDHVVVNTVNEEKLTQCWEPLVV
;
A
#
# COMPACT_ATOMS: atom_id res chain seq x y z
N GLU A 1 15.99 23.41 30.31
CA GLU A 1 16.96 23.96 29.35
C GLU A 1 18.02 22.94 28.94
N GLY A 2 17.63 21.80 28.38
CA GLY A 2 18.59 20.76 27.97
C GLY A 2 18.08 19.81 26.89
N ILE A 3 17.02 20.20 26.15
CA ILE A 3 16.43 19.41 25.05
C ILE A 3 16.05 20.34 23.88
N GLU A 4 16.89 21.34 23.58
CA GLU A 4 16.74 22.20 22.38
C GLU A 4 17.95 22.14 21.44
N ALA A 5 18.96 21.32 21.73
CA ALA A 5 20.20 21.30 20.94
C ALA A 5 20.29 20.17 19.88
N ALA A 6 19.20 19.46 19.55
CA ALA A 6 19.21 18.38 18.55
C ALA A 6 18.28 18.59 17.35
N ILE A 7 17.49 19.67 17.30
CA ILE A 7 16.51 19.94 16.22
C ILE A 7 16.93 21.15 15.38
N SER A 8 18.24 21.32 15.12
CA SER A 8 18.70 22.25 14.09
C SER A 8 19.99 21.77 13.45
N ARG A 9 19.83 20.90 12.43
CA ARG A 9 20.59 20.97 11.19
C ARG A 9 19.69 20.53 10.04
N ASN A 10 19.23 21.52 9.26
CA ASN A 10 18.70 21.45 7.90
C ASN A 10 18.43 20.06 7.31
N GLY A 11 17.17 19.68 7.19
CA GLY A 11 16.73 18.54 6.37
C GLY A 11 15.51 18.93 5.56
N GLN A 12 15.71 19.45 4.35
CA GLN A 12 14.67 19.40 3.31
C GLN A 12 14.18 17.95 3.21
N SER A 13 12.87 17.74 3.13
CA SER A 13 12.31 16.42 2.86
C SER A 13 12.94 15.86 1.58
N LYS A 14 13.49 14.64 1.65
CA LYS A 14 14.08 13.96 0.50
C LYS A 14 12.96 13.64 -0.50
N ILE A 15 13.01 14.25 -1.69
CA ILE A 15 12.04 14.02 -2.75
C ILE A 15 12.69 13.12 -3.80
N ASN A 16 12.17 11.91 -3.97
CA ASN A 16 12.61 11.00 -5.04
C ASN A 16 11.75 11.27 -6.29
N PRO A 17 12.32 11.80 -7.39
CA PRO A 17 11.56 12.07 -8.59
C PRO A 17 11.10 10.76 -9.26
N ARG A 18 9.86 10.72 -9.75
CA ARG A 18 9.34 9.62 -10.57
C ARG A 18 10.05 9.65 -11.93
N PRO A 19 10.60 8.52 -12.41
CA PRO A 19 11.24 8.48 -13.72
C PRO A 19 10.19 8.68 -14.83
N GLY A 20 10.50 9.58 -15.78
CA GLY A 20 9.63 9.86 -16.92
C GLY A 20 9.68 8.75 -17.98
N LYS A 21 8.59 8.56 -18.72
CA LYS A 21 8.57 7.81 -19.98
C LYS A 21 7.50 8.36 -20.92
N LEU A 22 7.92 8.73 -22.11
CA LEU A 22 7.11 9.19 -23.23
C LEU A 22 7.44 8.33 -24.45
N VAL A 23 6.44 7.90 -25.22
CA VAL A 23 6.64 7.16 -26.46
C VAL A 23 5.91 7.85 -27.59
N ILE A 24 6.62 8.12 -28.68
CA ILE A 24 6.06 8.75 -29.87
C ILE A 24 6.03 7.71 -30.99
N HIS A 25 4.84 7.45 -31.54
CA HIS A 25 4.63 6.55 -32.67
C HIS A 25 4.28 7.33 -33.93
N CYS A 26 4.86 6.91 -35.05
CA CYS A 26 4.50 7.39 -36.38
C CYS A 26 3.62 6.33 -37.06
N GLU A 27 2.56 6.75 -37.77
CA GLU A 27 1.47 5.90 -38.28
C GLU A 27 1.91 4.70 -39.16
N SER A 28 3.14 4.68 -39.68
CA SER A 28 3.58 3.66 -40.63
C SER A 28 4.06 2.34 -40.01
N ASP A 29 4.15 2.17 -38.68
CA ASP A 29 4.52 0.90 -38.06
C ASP A 29 3.98 0.78 -36.62
N TYR A 30 2.68 0.47 -36.50
CA TYR A 30 1.97 0.28 -35.22
C TYR A 30 2.56 -0.81 -34.29
N GLN A 31 3.57 -1.57 -34.74
CA GLN A 31 4.07 -2.72 -33.98
C GLN A 31 5.56 -2.76 -33.67
N LYS A 32 6.45 -1.88 -34.19
CA LYS A 32 7.91 -2.06 -33.91
C LYS A 32 8.84 -0.87 -33.70
N ASN A 33 8.52 0.38 -34.03
CA ASN A 33 9.48 1.50 -33.86
C ASN A 33 8.82 2.77 -33.28
N GLY A 34 8.61 2.79 -31.96
CA GLY A 34 8.28 4.03 -31.23
C GLY A 34 9.56 4.69 -30.69
N ILE A 35 9.64 6.03 -30.73
CA ILE A 35 10.74 6.77 -30.11
C ILE A 35 10.45 6.87 -28.61
N GLU A 36 11.25 6.20 -27.79
CA GLU A 36 11.13 6.26 -26.33
C GLU A 36 12.00 7.39 -25.75
N VAL A 37 11.38 8.24 -24.94
CA VAL A 37 12.01 9.40 -24.29
C VAL A 37 11.88 9.25 -22.77
N PHE A 38 13.00 9.34 -22.06
CA PHE A 38 13.08 9.10 -20.62
C PHE A 38 13.59 10.30 -19.81
N HIS A 39 14.17 11.29 -20.49
CA HIS A 39 14.76 12.50 -19.91
C HIS A 39 14.54 13.69 -20.84
N ASP A 40 14.91 14.88 -20.36
CA ASP A 40 14.81 16.13 -21.12
C ASP A 40 15.68 16.04 -22.40
N VAL A 41 15.11 16.37 -23.55
CA VAL A 41 15.80 16.39 -24.85
C VAL A 41 15.83 17.81 -25.36
N LEU A 42 17.04 18.37 -25.46
CA LEU A 42 17.27 19.77 -25.82
C LEU A 42 17.04 20.05 -27.31
N ASP A 43 17.22 19.05 -28.17
CA ASP A 43 16.99 19.17 -29.61
C ASP A 43 16.45 17.86 -30.20
N CYS A 44 15.23 17.92 -30.73
CA CYS A 44 14.53 16.85 -31.42
C CYS A 44 14.36 17.15 -32.92
N SER A 45 14.92 18.26 -33.42
CA SER A 45 14.67 18.78 -34.78
C SER A 45 15.13 17.82 -35.88
N SER A 46 16.02 16.89 -35.57
CA SER A 46 16.50 15.86 -36.50
C SER A 46 15.60 14.61 -36.57
N TRP A 47 14.51 14.56 -35.80
CA TRP A 47 13.61 13.39 -35.77
C TRP A 47 12.71 13.39 -37.00
N VAL A 48 12.64 12.24 -37.67
CA VAL A 48 11.78 12.06 -38.83
C VAL A 48 10.41 11.59 -38.34
N LEU A 49 9.44 12.50 -38.30
CA LEU A 49 8.09 12.24 -37.81
C LEU A 49 7.07 12.27 -38.95
N SER A 50 6.00 11.47 -38.83
CA SER A 50 4.83 11.58 -39.70
C SER A 50 4.05 12.88 -39.42
N PRO A 51 3.23 13.36 -40.35
CA PRO A 51 2.42 14.57 -40.14
C PRO A 51 1.40 14.45 -38.98
N THR A 52 0.92 13.23 -38.72
CA THR A 52 0.16 12.88 -37.53
C THR A 52 1.04 12.00 -36.65
N ILE A 53 1.16 12.35 -35.37
CA ILE A 53 1.89 11.51 -34.40
C ILE A 53 0.94 11.04 -33.30
N LEU A 54 1.16 9.82 -32.83
CA LEU A 54 0.51 9.29 -31.63
C LEU A 54 1.50 9.40 -30.47
N VAL A 55 1.15 10.20 -29.48
CA VAL A 55 1.96 10.40 -28.28
C VAL A 55 1.35 9.61 -27.13
N LYS A 56 2.11 8.66 -26.60
CA LYS A 56 1.74 7.88 -25.42
C LYS A 56 2.61 8.31 -24.24
N VAL A 57 2.03 9.08 -23.34
CA VAL A 57 2.67 9.49 -22.09
C VAL A 57 2.43 8.41 -21.04
N ILE A 58 3.48 7.67 -20.73
CA ILE A 58 3.37 6.53 -19.83
C ILE A 58 3.61 6.97 -18.38
N ARG A 59 4.62 7.81 -18.14
CA ARG A 59 4.99 8.28 -16.80
C ARG A 59 5.45 9.73 -16.80
N GLY A 60 4.95 10.48 -15.83
CA GLY A 60 5.26 11.90 -15.65
C GLY A 60 4.49 12.80 -16.61
N CYS A 61 4.51 14.10 -16.36
CA CYS A 61 3.99 15.08 -17.30
C CYS A 61 5.12 15.65 -18.15
N TRP A 62 4.84 15.84 -19.43
CA TRP A 62 5.82 16.27 -20.42
C TRP A 62 5.34 17.53 -21.14
N ILE A 63 6.27 18.32 -21.67
CA ILE A 63 5.97 19.45 -22.53
C ILE A 63 6.75 19.27 -23.83
N LEU A 64 6.03 19.35 -24.95
CA LEU A 64 6.63 19.46 -26.28
C LEU A 64 6.77 20.93 -26.64
N TYR A 65 7.89 21.31 -27.24
CA TYR A 65 8.15 22.66 -27.73
C TYR A 65 8.42 22.62 -29.23
N GLU A 66 7.96 23.65 -29.95
CA GLU A 66 8.17 23.77 -31.41
C GLU A 66 9.66 23.96 -31.73
N LYS A 67 10.40 24.69 -30.89
CA LYS A 67 11.81 25.02 -31.10
C LYS A 67 12.73 24.25 -30.13
N PRO A 68 14.02 24.08 -30.50
CA PRO A 68 15.00 23.53 -29.57
C PRO A 68 15.15 24.41 -28.32
N ASN A 69 15.74 23.84 -27.27
CA ASN A 69 16.01 24.52 -25.99
C ASN A 69 14.78 25.02 -25.22
N PHE A 70 13.65 24.34 -25.36
CA PHE A 70 12.38 24.63 -24.65
C PHE A 70 11.77 25.99 -25.01
N GLU A 71 11.89 26.38 -26.28
CA GLU A 71 11.40 27.67 -26.77
C GLU A 71 10.20 27.52 -27.72
N GLY A 72 9.44 28.61 -27.85
CA GLY A 72 8.31 28.70 -28.78
C GLY A 72 7.00 28.14 -28.21
N PRO A 73 5.99 27.96 -29.09
CA PRO A 73 4.74 27.29 -28.77
C PRO A 73 4.98 25.95 -28.07
N SER A 74 4.14 25.64 -27.09
CA SER A 74 4.31 24.45 -26.27
C SER A 74 2.99 23.73 -26.03
N ILE A 75 3.07 22.40 -25.89
CA ILE A 75 1.92 21.52 -25.66
C ILE A 75 2.19 20.73 -24.39
N PRO A 76 1.40 20.93 -23.32
CA PRO A 76 1.50 20.12 -22.13
C PRO A 76 0.84 18.76 -22.35
N LEU A 77 1.48 17.70 -21.84
CA LEU A 77 1.05 16.32 -22.00
C LEU A 77 0.93 15.63 -20.63
N GLU A 78 -0.26 15.11 -20.35
CA GLU A 78 -0.58 14.29 -19.16
C GLU A 78 -0.53 12.80 -19.47
N GLU A 79 -0.47 11.94 -18.45
CA GLU A 79 -0.37 10.48 -18.62
C GLU A 79 -1.58 9.88 -19.35
N GLY A 80 -1.40 9.51 -20.62
CA GLY A 80 -2.45 8.98 -21.48
C GLY A 80 -1.98 8.82 -22.93
N GLU A 81 -2.90 8.51 -23.82
CA GLU A 81 -2.67 8.46 -25.27
C GLU A 81 -3.33 9.69 -25.90
N LEU A 82 -2.58 10.39 -26.75
CA LEU A 82 -3.04 11.58 -27.46
C LEU A 82 -2.57 11.53 -28.91
N GLU A 83 -3.52 11.56 -29.84
CA GLU A 83 -3.24 11.77 -31.26
C GLU A 83 -3.15 13.26 -31.54
N LEU A 84 -2.03 13.68 -32.12
CA LEU A 84 -1.78 15.08 -32.50
C LEU A 84 -1.71 15.19 -34.03
N PRO A 85 -2.84 15.44 -34.70
CA PRO A 85 -2.86 15.85 -36.10
C PRO A 85 -2.45 17.33 -36.19
N ASP A 86 -1.48 17.67 -37.05
CA ASP A 86 -0.99 19.04 -37.27
C ASP A 86 -0.63 19.78 -35.95
N ILE A 87 0.39 19.25 -35.24
CA ILE A 87 0.82 19.62 -33.88
C ILE A 87 0.75 21.13 -33.58
N TRP A 88 1.17 21.99 -34.52
CA TRP A 88 1.31 23.43 -34.29
C TRP A 88 0.21 24.28 -34.94
N GLY A 89 -0.76 23.65 -35.61
CA GLY A 89 -1.92 24.29 -36.21
C GLY A 89 -1.60 25.51 -37.07
N THR A 90 -1.34 25.33 -38.37
CA THR A 90 -1.28 26.51 -39.26
C THR A 90 -2.69 27.10 -39.43
N GLY A 91 -2.84 28.38 -39.07
CA GLY A 91 -4.12 29.05 -38.86
C GLY A 91 -5.14 28.99 -39.99
N THR A 92 -6.39 29.25 -39.60
CA THR A 92 -7.53 29.55 -40.46
C THR A 92 -7.18 30.52 -41.59
N SER A 93 -7.24 30.03 -42.82
CA SER A 93 -7.59 30.86 -43.99
C SER A 93 -8.53 30.04 -44.86
N GLU A 94 -9.80 30.41 -44.84
CA GLU A 94 -10.79 29.98 -45.82
C GLU A 94 -10.34 30.46 -47.21
N GLU A 95 -9.61 29.64 -47.95
CA GLU A 95 -9.49 29.80 -49.41
C GLU A 95 -9.08 28.47 -50.05
N GLN A 96 -10.08 27.85 -50.67
CA GLN A 96 -10.09 27.00 -51.88
C GLN A 96 -8.95 25.98 -52.12
N ASN A 97 -9.38 24.71 -52.24
CA ASN A 97 -8.87 23.64 -53.11
C ASN A 97 -7.43 23.75 -53.65
N GLU A 98 -6.51 22.96 -53.11
CA GLU A 98 -5.66 22.01 -53.84
C GLU A 98 -4.82 21.19 -52.85
N CYS A 99 -4.47 19.96 -53.24
CA CYS A 99 -3.75 18.95 -52.46
C CYS A 99 -2.52 19.52 -51.71
N LYS A 100 -2.67 19.88 -50.43
CA LYS A 100 -1.54 20.25 -49.55
C LYS A 100 -0.89 18.97 -49.06
N SER A 101 0.35 18.70 -49.49
CA SER A 101 1.18 17.70 -48.83
C SER A 101 1.34 18.08 -47.36
N LEU A 102 0.82 17.25 -46.47
CA LEU A 102 0.97 17.44 -45.02
C LEU A 102 2.47 17.48 -44.68
N LYS A 103 2.95 18.60 -44.14
CA LYS A 103 4.35 18.74 -43.72
C LYS A 103 4.61 17.79 -42.55
N PRO A 104 5.78 17.14 -42.48
CA PRO A 104 6.12 16.29 -41.34
C PRO A 104 6.09 17.10 -40.04
N ALA A 105 5.60 16.48 -38.97
CA ALA A 105 5.61 17.10 -37.65
C ALA A 105 7.05 17.42 -37.23
N VAL A 106 7.27 18.61 -36.65
CA VAL A 106 8.58 19.00 -36.11
C VAL A 106 8.42 19.24 -34.62
N ILE A 107 9.16 18.50 -33.81
CA ILE A 107 9.30 18.76 -32.39
C ILE A 107 10.71 19.30 -32.19
N GLY A 108 10.83 20.49 -31.62
CA GLY A 108 12.13 21.12 -31.39
C GLY A 108 12.78 20.64 -30.11
N SER A 109 12.02 20.49 -29.01
CA SER A 109 12.55 19.95 -27.75
C SER A 109 11.45 19.37 -26.85
N ILE A 110 11.85 18.54 -25.88
CA ILE A 110 10.96 17.79 -25.00
C ILE A 110 11.43 17.90 -23.55
N ARG A 111 10.56 18.37 -22.64
CA ARG A 111 10.88 18.55 -21.23
C ARG A 111 9.99 17.72 -20.33
N HIS A 112 10.59 16.98 -19.41
CA HIS A 112 9.92 16.33 -18.30
C HIS A 112 9.77 17.34 -17.16
N VAL A 113 8.54 17.56 -16.70
CA VAL A 113 8.25 18.71 -15.82
C VAL A 113 7.70 18.35 -14.45
N VAL A 114 6.64 17.54 -14.38
CA VAL A 114 6.05 17.13 -13.10
C VAL A 114 6.72 15.82 -12.69
N LYS A 115 7.74 15.94 -11.84
CA LYS A 115 8.61 14.83 -11.42
C LYS A 115 8.26 14.28 -10.04
N ASP A 116 7.41 14.93 -9.25
CA ASP A 116 7.07 14.52 -7.88
C ASP A 116 5.60 14.79 -7.50
N TYR A 117 5.12 14.16 -6.43
CA TYR A 117 3.74 14.25 -5.95
C TYR A 117 3.52 15.40 -4.97
N ARG A 118 4.35 16.45 -5.00
CA ARG A 118 4.10 17.60 -4.12
C ARG A 118 2.77 18.22 -4.45
N VAL A 119 2.05 18.63 -3.40
CA VAL A 119 0.80 19.36 -3.54
C VAL A 119 1.07 20.62 -4.33
N CYS A 120 0.41 20.75 -5.48
CA CYS A 120 0.50 21.93 -6.31
C CYS A 120 -0.09 23.12 -5.53
N ARG A 121 0.49 24.30 -5.72
CA ARG A 121 -0.02 25.52 -5.08
C ARG A 121 0.23 26.72 -5.97
N ILE A 122 -0.83 27.49 -6.16
CA ILE A 122 -0.82 28.78 -6.85
C ILE A 122 -1.62 29.79 -6.04
N ASP A 123 -1.09 31.00 -5.94
CA ASP A 123 -1.71 32.13 -5.27
C ASP A 123 -2.04 33.19 -6.33
N LEU A 124 -3.30 33.64 -6.37
CA LEU A 124 -3.77 34.73 -7.21
C LEU A 124 -3.95 35.99 -6.35
N TYR A 125 -3.49 37.13 -6.85
CA TYR A 125 -3.49 38.40 -6.13
C TYR A 125 -4.30 39.46 -6.88
N THR A 126 -5.08 40.25 -6.14
CA THR A 126 -5.92 41.30 -6.73
C THR A 126 -5.16 42.56 -7.15
N GLU A 127 -3.89 42.71 -6.76
CA GLU A 127 -3.01 43.83 -7.12
C GLU A 127 -1.66 43.32 -7.67
N PRO A 128 -0.89 44.17 -8.40
CA PRO A 128 0.47 43.83 -8.85
C PRO A 128 1.44 43.57 -7.69
N GLU A 129 2.61 43.01 -7.99
CA GLU A 129 3.72 42.77 -7.04
C GLU A 129 3.36 41.86 -5.85
N GLY A 130 2.36 40.98 -6.00
CA GLY A 130 1.90 40.08 -4.94
C GLY A 130 1.13 40.78 -3.81
N LEU A 131 0.51 41.92 -4.10
CA LEU A 131 -0.24 42.73 -3.14
C LEU A 131 -1.77 42.51 -3.24
N GLY A 132 -2.51 43.02 -2.26
CA GLY A 132 -3.97 42.91 -2.20
C GLY A 132 -4.48 41.61 -1.56
N ILE A 133 -5.69 41.21 -1.92
CA ILE A 133 -6.31 39.96 -1.43
C ILE A 133 -5.66 38.78 -2.15
N VAL A 134 -5.24 37.79 -1.38
CA VAL A 134 -4.68 36.53 -1.89
C VAL A 134 -5.73 35.43 -1.85
N THR A 135 -5.85 34.71 -2.96
CA THR A 135 -6.66 33.50 -3.05
C THR A 135 -5.77 32.35 -3.50
N SER A 136 -5.61 31.35 -2.62
CA SER A 136 -4.73 30.19 -2.85
C SER A 136 -5.52 29.00 -3.35
N PHE A 137 -5.00 28.34 -4.39
CA PHE A 137 -5.57 27.14 -4.97
C PHE A 137 -4.55 26.00 -4.91
N PHE A 138 -5.07 24.79 -4.68
CA PHE A 138 -4.26 23.59 -4.45
C PHE A 138 -4.63 22.42 -5.38
N ASP A 139 -5.76 22.51 -6.08
CA ASP A 139 -6.31 21.45 -6.93
C ASP A 139 -7.20 22.05 -8.06
N ASP A 140 -7.80 21.19 -8.87
CA ASP A 140 -8.77 21.52 -9.91
C ASP A 140 -9.88 22.41 -9.35
N THR A 141 -10.12 23.51 -10.05
CA THR A 141 -11.15 24.48 -9.70
C THR A 141 -11.96 24.77 -10.96
N GLU A 142 -13.13 24.12 -11.05
CA GLU A 142 -14.06 24.27 -12.19
C GLU A 142 -14.71 25.65 -12.24
N GLU A 143 -14.87 26.30 -11.08
CA GLU A 143 -15.28 27.70 -10.99
C GLU A 143 -14.59 28.38 -9.78
N THR A 144 -13.85 29.45 -10.05
CA THR A 144 -13.11 30.22 -9.02
C THR A 144 -14.02 31.22 -8.28
N GLY A 145 -15.20 31.51 -8.81
CA GLY A 145 -16.13 32.48 -8.23
C GLY A 145 -16.97 31.90 -7.09
N VAL A 146 -17.09 32.65 -5.99
CA VAL A 146 -18.03 32.33 -4.89
C VAL A 146 -19.30 33.15 -5.10
N PHE A 147 -20.46 32.49 -5.23
CA PHE A 147 -21.75 33.13 -5.59
C PHE A 147 -21.74 33.90 -6.93
N GLY A 148 -20.98 33.44 -7.93
CA GLY A 148 -20.98 34.02 -9.29
C GLY A 148 -20.21 35.34 -9.47
N THR A 149 -19.43 35.76 -8.45
CA THR A 149 -18.54 36.93 -8.57
C THR A 149 -17.09 36.47 -8.63
N THR A 150 -16.44 36.65 -9.78
CA THR A 150 -15.02 36.33 -10.00
C THR A 150 -14.15 37.51 -9.59
N GLN A 151 -13.15 37.28 -8.76
CA GLN A 151 -12.21 38.32 -8.36
C GLN A 151 -11.22 38.63 -9.49
N LYS A 152 -10.86 39.91 -9.64
CA LYS A 152 -9.81 40.33 -10.57
C LYS A 152 -8.45 39.81 -10.11
N THR A 153 -7.62 39.36 -11.05
CA THR A 153 -6.23 38.94 -10.81
C THR A 153 -5.28 39.90 -11.52
N CYS A 154 -4.26 40.38 -10.80
CA CYS A 154 -3.27 41.34 -11.30
C CYS A 154 -1.82 40.85 -11.13
N SER A 155 -1.57 39.91 -10.21
CA SER A 155 -0.30 39.19 -10.09
C SER A 155 -0.52 37.76 -9.60
N ILE A 156 0.45 36.89 -9.85
CA ILE A 156 0.34 35.44 -9.60
C ILE A 156 1.64 34.94 -8.99
N LYS A 157 1.54 34.02 -8.01
CA LYS A 157 2.68 33.27 -7.50
C LYS A 157 2.42 31.78 -7.59
N VAL A 158 3.17 31.10 -8.44
CA VAL A 158 3.12 29.65 -8.54
C VAL A 158 4.21 29.09 -7.65
N HIS A 159 3.81 28.49 -6.53
CA HIS A 159 4.76 27.88 -5.60
C HIS A 159 5.23 26.53 -6.12
N TRP A 160 4.27 25.68 -6.53
CA TRP A 160 4.54 24.32 -7.01
C TRP A 160 3.50 23.87 -8.04
N GLY A 161 3.93 23.01 -8.97
CA GLY A 161 3.09 22.50 -10.06
C GLY A 161 3.11 23.39 -11.29
N ILE A 162 2.65 22.83 -12.41
CA ILE A 162 2.38 23.60 -13.64
C ILE A 162 0.87 23.76 -13.72
N TRP A 163 0.43 25.00 -13.89
CA TRP A 163 -0.99 25.35 -13.85
C TRP A 163 -1.50 25.73 -15.22
N LEU A 164 -2.64 25.17 -15.61
CA LEU A 164 -3.43 25.59 -16.76
C LEU A 164 -4.57 26.47 -16.22
N ILE A 165 -4.55 27.75 -16.57
CA ILE A 165 -5.58 28.72 -16.18
C ILE A 165 -6.44 29.10 -17.38
N TYR A 166 -7.73 29.27 -17.13
CA TYR A 166 -8.75 29.56 -18.14
C TYR A 166 -9.57 30.76 -17.71
N GLU A 167 -9.89 31.64 -18.66
CA GLU A 167 -10.81 32.76 -18.42
C GLU A 167 -12.28 32.34 -18.44
N GLU A 168 -12.57 31.14 -18.93
CA GLU A 168 -13.92 30.55 -18.92
C GLU A 168 -14.03 29.47 -17.82
N PRO A 169 -15.24 29.23 -17.28
CA PRO A 169 -15.48 28.15 -16.32
C PRO A 169 -15.41 26.76 -17.00
N GLY A 170 -15.23 25.71 -16.20
CA GLY A 170 -15.25 24.32 -16.70
C GLY A 170 -14.12 23.95 -17.67
N PHE A 171 -12.94 24.57 -17.52
CA PHE A 171 -11.73 24.32 -18.32
C PHE A 171 -11.91 24.55 -19.82
N GLN A 172 -12.79 25.48 -20.19
CA GLN A 172 -13.09 25.80 -21.59
C GLN A 172 -12.14 26.88 -22.13
N GLY A 173 -11.89 26.84 -23.44
CA GLY A 173 -11.02 27.78 -24.14
C GLY A 173 -9.54 27.37 -24.17
N VAL A 174 -8.69 28.27 -24.67
CA VAL A 174 -7.24 28.03 -24.76
C VAL A 174 -6.61 28.32 -23.39
N PRO A 175 -6.02 27.32 -22.70
CA PRO A 175 -5.39 27.55 -21.42
C PRO A 175 -4.12 28.38 -21.56
N LEU A 176 -3.83 29.20 -20.54
CA LEU A 176 -2.48 29.71 -20.31
C LEU A 176 -1.75 28.79 -19.35
N MET A 177 -0.54 28.38 -19.74
CA MET A 177 0.33 27.54 -18.91
C MET A 177 1.27 28.40 -18.05
N LEU A 178 1.27 28.16 -16.75
CA LEU A 178 2.13 28.83 -15.78
C LEU A 178 3.07 27.83 -15.09
N GLU A 179 4.37 28.15 -15.10
CA GLU A 179 5.40 27.39 -14.40
C GLU A 179 5.65 27.94 -12.99
N PRO A 180 6.30 27.18 -12.08
CA PRO A 180 6.71 27.69 -10.77
C PRO A 180 7.54 28.98 -10.89
N GLY A 181 7.10 30.03 -10.22
CA GLY A 181 7.67 31.36 -10.35
C GLY A 181 6.79 32.47 -9.78
N GLU A 182 7.38 33.66 -9.70
CA GLU A 182 6.68 34.88 -9.31
C GLU A 182 6.37 35.71 -10.56
N TYR A 183 5.10 36.04 -10.73
CA TYR A 183 4.58 36.83 -11.85
C TYR A 183 4.02 38.14 -11.27
N PRO A 184 4.87 39.18 -11.10
CA PRO A 184 4.48 40.42 -10.43
C PRO A 184 3.45 41.24 -11.21
N ASN A 185 3.28 40.97 -12.50
CA ASN A 185 2.26 41.55 -13.36
C ASN A 185 1.88 40.58 -14.48
N LEU A 186 0.79 40.88 -15.20
CA LEU A 186 0.29 40.05 -16.30
C LEU A 186 0.81 40.48 -17.68
N ALA A 187 1.95 41.19 -17.76
CA ALA A 187 2.50 41.64 -19.04
C ALA A 187 2.94 40.47 -19.95
N PHE A 188 3.36 39.36 -19.36
CA PHE A 188 3.66 38.10 -20.08
C PHE A 188 2.40 37.50 -20.75
N TRP A 189 1.22 37.90 -20.27
CA TRP A 189 -0.08 37.53 -20.82
C TRP A 189 -0.73 38.71 -21.59
N GLU A 190 0.05 39.75 -21.91
CA GLU A 190 -0.40 40.96 -22.62
C GLU A 190 -1.64 41.64 -21.98
N LYS A 191 -1.83 41.47 -20.67
CA LYS A 191 -2.99 41.95 -19.92
C LYS A 191 -2.59 42.82 -18.73
N LYS A 192 -3.51 43.70 -18.33
CA LYS A 192 -3.40 44.48 -17.08
C LYS A 192 -4.10 43.82 -15.91
N GLU A 193 -5.22 43.16 -16.18
CA GLU A 193 -5.98 42.35 -15.24
C GLU A 193 -6.62 41.17 -16.00
N ALA A 194 -6.85 40.07 -15.30
CA ALA A 194 -7.52 38.89 -15.83
C ALA A 194 -8.57 38.36 -14.84
N TYR A 195 -9.63 37.74 -15.38
CA TYR A 195 -10.67 37.10 -14.60
C TYR A 195 -10.56 35.60 -14.82
N ILE A 196 -9.71 34.94 -14.04
CA ILE A 196 -9.50 33.50 -14.13
C ILE A 196 -10.73 32.82 -13.55
N ARG A 197 -11.46 32.06 -14.38
CA ARG A 197 -12.73 31.43 -14.00
C ARG A 197 -12.62 29.95 -13.75
N SER A 198 -11.66 29.26 -14.36
CA SER A 198 -11.32 27.89 -13.98
C SER A 198 -9.82 27.66 -14.11
N MET A 199 -9.31 26.69 -13.38
CA MET A 199 -7.89 26.38 -13.36
C MET A 199 -7.64 24.96 -12.87
N ARG A 200 -6.61 24.32 -13.41
CA ARG A 200 -6.18 22.98 -12.98
C ARG A 200 -4.67 22.84 -13.06
N PRO A 201 -4.01 22.18 -12.09
CA PRO A 201 -2.63 21.77 -12.26
C PRO A 201 -2.53 20.61 -13.25
N LEU A 202 -1.38 20.48 -13.92
CA LEU A 202 -1.03 19.25 -14.61
C LEU A 202 -0.89 18.13 -13.59
N LYS A 203 -1.71 17.10 -13.73
CA LYS A 203 -1.72 15.98 -12.80
C LYS A 203 -0.93 14.82 -13.38
N MET A 204 0.03 14.35 -12.61
CA MET A 204 0.55 13.01 -12.85
C MET A 204 -0.58 12.02 -12.57
N GLY A 205 -0.89 11.18 -13.57
CA GLY A 205 -1.65 9.96 -13.32
C GLY A 205 -0.99 9.15 -12.22
N GLY A 206 -1.76 8.34 -11.53
CA GLY A 206 -1.13 7.51 -10.50
C GLY A 206 -0.22 6.43 -11.12
N ARG A 207 0.41 5.62 -10.29
CA ARG A 207 1.54 4.79 -10.71
C ARG A 207 1.08 3.65 -11.64
N LYS A 208 1.57 3.64 -12.89
CA LYS A 208 1.25 2.62 -13.91
C LYS A 208 2.41 1.61 -14.07
N VAL A 209 2.09 0.32 -14.13
CA VAL A 209 3.05 -0.79 -14.35
C VAL A 209 2.77 -1.42 -15.71
N GLU A 210 3.77 -1.41 -16.61
CA GLU A 210 3.56 -1.85 -18.00
C GLU A 210 3.83 -3.33 -18.27
N PHE A 211 4.57 -4.05 -17.41
CA PHE A 211 4.91 -5.47 -17.62
C PHE A 211 5.14 -6.18 -16.28
N SER A 212 4.54 -7.36 -16.07
CA SER A 212 4.97 -8.31 -15.04
C SER A 212 6.16 -9.11 -15.58
N GLY A 213 7.30 -8.97 -14.93
CA GLY A 213 8.53 -9.68 -15.27
C GLY A 213 9.44 -9.75 -14.05
N GLU A 214 10.34 -10.74 -14.05
CA GLU A 214 11.26 -11.03 -12.95
C GLU A 214 12.03 -9.78 -12.49
N PRO A 215 12.32 -9.63 -11.17
CA PRO A 215 13.13 -8.53 -10.65
C PRO A 215 14.48 -8.46 -11.36
N LYS A 216 14.78 -7.31 -11.97
CA LYS A 216 16.06 -7.09 -12.65
C LYS A 216 16.50 -5.64 -12.59
N VAL A 217 17.66 -5.38 -11.99
CA VAL A 217 18.35 -4.08 -11.98
C VAL A 217 19.78 -4.23 -12.49
N ILE A 218 20.24 -3.29 -13.30
CA ILE A 218 21.61 -3.22 -13.81
C ILE A 218 22.27 -1.97 -13.24
N ILE A 219 23.40 -2.13 -12.57
CA ILE A 219 24.14 -1.05 -11.93
C ILE A 219 25.43 -0.80 -12.71
N TYR A 220 25.69 0.45 -13.09
CA TYR A 220 26.87 0.87 -13.84
C TYR A 220 27.81 1.72 -12.98
N GLU A 221 29.10 1.55 -13.20
CA GLU A 221 30.17 2.28 -12.52
C GLU A 221 30.18 3.78 -12.87
N LYS A 222 29.81 4.14 -14.10
CA LYS A 222 29.82 5.54 -14.59
C LYS A 222 28.41 6.07 -14.88
N PRO A 223 28.23 7.39 -14.93
CA PRO A 223 26.99 8.02 -15.43
C PRO A 223 26.66 7.58 -16.86
N PHE A 224 25.41 7.81 -17.28
CA PHE A 224 24.92 7.57 -18.64
C PHE A 224 25.08 6.12 -19.15
N PHE A 225 25.06 5.14 -18.23
CA PHE A 225 25.13 3.71 -18.51
C PHE A 225 26.46 3.26 -19.15
N GLU A 226 27.55 3.94 -18.80
CA GLU A 226 28.89 3.64 -19.27
C GLU A 226 29.73 2.88 -18.22
N GLY A 227 30.84 2.29 -18.66
CA GLY A 227 31.78 1.58 -17.78
C GLY A 227 31.36 0.16 -17.42
N ARG A 228 31.95 -0.38 -16.34
CA ARG A 228 31.63 -1.73 -15.85
C ARG A 228 30.23 -1.76 -15.28
N HIS A 229 29.54 -2.90 -15.40
CA HIS A 229 28.19 -3.06 -14.87
C HIS A 229 27.97 -4.43 -14.24
N VAL A 230 27.00 -4.50 -13.32
CA VAL A 230 26.55 -5.71 -12.65
C VAL A 230 25.04 -5.83 -12.85
N GLU A 231 24.60 -7.00 -13.30
CA GLU A 231 23.18 -7.37 -13.37
C GLU A 231 22.77 -8.09 -12.09
N ILE A 232 21.67 -7.64 -11.49
CA ILE A 232 21.16 -8.13 -10.22
C ILE A 232 19.70 -8.52 -10.42
N GLU A 233 19.40 -9.77 -10.10
CA GLU A 233 18.06 -10.37 -10.28
C GLU A 233 17.42 -10.76 -8.93
N SER A 234 18.12 -10.55 -7.80
CA SER A 234 17.68 -10.88 -6.44
C SER A 234 18.29 -9.92 -5.39
N GLU A 235 17.96 -10.10 -4.11
CA GLU A 235 18.54 -9.31 -2.99
C GLU A 235 20.06 -9.46 -2.89
N VAL A 236 20.77 -8.34 -2.66
CA VAL A 236 22.22 -8.32 -2.48
C VAL A 236 22.58 -7.58 -1.20
N PHE A 237 23.09 -8.33 -0.22
CA PHE A 237 23.46 -7.86 1.12
C PHE A 237 24.74 -7.02 1.14
N MET A 238 25.68 -7.32 0.24
CA MET A 238 27.00 -6.70 0.13
C MET A 238 27.41 -6.62 -1.35
N LEU A 239 27.59 -5.42 -1.90
CA LEU A 239 28.13 -5.25 -3.25
C LEU A 239 29.66 -5.44 -3.34
N ASP A 240 30.37 -5.47 -2.19
CA ASP A 240 31.84 -5.55 -2.07
C ASP A 240 32.32 -6.88 -1.45
N ASP A 241 31.58 -7.96 -1.67
CA ASP A 241 31.87 -9.23 -0.99
C ASP A 241 33.11 -9.91 -1.60
N LYS A 242 34.20 -9.99 -0.82
CA LYS A 242 35.48 -10.58 -1.22
C LYS A 242 35.54 -12.11 -1.09
N GLU A 243 34.49 -12.74 -0.54
CA GLU A 243 34.49 -14.17 -0.18
C GLU A 243 33.70 -15.08 -1.14
N SER A 244 33.14 -14.58 -2.25
CA SER A 244 32.50 -15.46 -3.24
C SER A 244 33.52 -16.13 -4.17
N GLU A 245 33.53 -17.47 -4.22
CA GLU A 245 34.44 -18.28 -5.06
C GLU A 245 34.16 -18.19 -6.58
N GLU A 246 33.24 -17.33 -7.02
CA GLU A 246 32.99 -17.08 -8.45
C GLU A 246 33.91 -15.97 -9.00
N LYS A 247 34.95 -16.39 -9.71
CA LYS A 247 36.05 -15.60 -10.31
C LYS A 247 35.68 -14.52 -11.36
N THR A 248 34.50 -13.93 -11.35
CA THR A 248 34.11 -12.89 -12.33
C THR A 248 33.46 -11.62 -11.78
N ARG A 249 33.25 -11.47 -10.46
CA ARG A 249 32.63 -10.25 -9.88
C ARG A 249 33.62 -9.49 -8.98
N LEU A 250 34.40 -8.58 -9.57
CA LEU A 250 35.16 -7.59 -8.80
C LEU A 250 34.21 -6.50 -8.27
N PRO A 251 34.43 -5.95 -7.06
CA PRO A 251 33.57 -4.94 -6.44
C PRO A 251 33.41 -3.67 -7.28
N LEU A 252 32.19 -3.14 -7.37
CA LEU A 252 31.95 -1.78 -7.86
C LEU A 252 32.28 -0.79 -6.72
N THR A 253 33.31 0.04 -6.90
CA THR A 253 33.72 1.05 -5.90
C THR A 253 32.86 2.32 -5.93
N SER A 254 32.04 2.50 -6.96
CA SER A 254 31.14 3.65 -7.13
C SER A 254 29.98 3.32 -8.07
N VAL A 255 28.79 3.85 -7.79
CA VAL A 255 27.62 3.73 -8.68
C VAL A 255 27.35 5.05 -9.39
N GLY A 256 27.47 5.04 -10.72
CA GLY A 256 27.28 6.22 -11.57
C GLY A 256 25.93 6.27 -12.27
N SER A 257 25.34 5.12 -12.64
CA SER A 257 23.99 5.05 -13.22
C SER A 257 23.33 3.68 -13.04
N MET A 258 21.99 3.61 -13.16
CA MET A 258 21.22 2.38 -12.90
C MET A 258 20.07 2.20 -13.91
N LYS A 259 19.85 0.96 -14.36
CA LYS A 259 18.67 0.57 -15.16
C LYS A 259 17.81 -0.39 -14.35
N VAL A 260 16.60 0.01 -14.01
CA VAL A 260 15.62 -0.87 -13.36
C VAL A 260 14.68 -1.41 -14.44
N LEU A 261 14.84 -2.69 -14.78
CA LEU A 261 14.18 -3.34 -15.92
C LEU A 261 12.93 -4.14 -15.50
N GLY A 262 12.93 -4.75 -14.31
CA GLY A 262 11.83 -5.60 -13.79
C GLY A 262 11.74 -5.68 -12.26
N GLY A 263 10.63 -6.26 -11.76
CA GLY A 263 10.25 -6.43 -10.35
C GLY A 263 8.72 -6.56 -10.18
N LEU A 264 8.23 -7.15 -9.08
CA LEU A 264 6.80 -7.25 -8.68
C LEU A 264 6.55 -6.45 -7.38
N THR A 265 5.30 -6.14 -7.04
CA THR A 265 4.79 -4.98 -6.25
C THR A 265 4.81 -5.06 -4.70
N CYS A 266 4.92 -4.02 -3.86
CA CYS A 266 3.88 -3.04 -3.48
C CYS A 266 4.40 -1.97 -2.47
N LEU A 267 3.54 -1.00 -2.13
CA LEU A 267 3.73 0.13 -1.20
C LEU A 267 4.17 -0.26 0.23
N PHE A 268 5.23 0.38 0.74
CA PHE A 268 5.42 0.60 2.18
C PHE A 268 4.77 1.93 2.58
N SER A 269 3.90 1.90 3.59
CA SER A 269 3.57 3.06 4.39
C SER A 269 4.76 3.41 5.28
N LEU A 270 5.44 4.52 4.99
CA LEU A 270 6.34 5.13 5.97
C LEU A 270 5.47 5.88 6.99
N PHE A 271 5.17 5.19 8.09
CA PHE A 271 4.78 5.83 9.34
C PHE A 271 5.91 6.78 9.77
N SER A 272 5.62 8.08 9.81
CA SER A 272 6.29 9.00 10.73
C SER A 272 5.23 9.56 11.67
N GLN A 273 5.39 9.24 12.96
CA GLN A 273 4.85 9.90 14.14
C GLN A 273 3.36 9.70 14.49
N PHE A 274 3.12 8.87 15.51
CA PHE A 274 2.11 9.14 16.53
C PHE A 274 2.82 9.56 17.82
N PHE A 275 2.69 10.84 18.20
CA PHE A 275 2.13 11.33 19.49
C PHE A 275 2.61 12.76 19.80
N GLY A 276 1.65 13.70 19.81
CA GLY A 276 1.85 15.09 20.21
C GLY A 276 0.54 15.86 20.38
N LYS A 277 -0.33 15.40 21.28
CA LYS A 277 -1.47 16.09 21.95
C LYS A 277 -2.32 17.14 21.19
N ARG A 278 -3.63 16.84 21.19
CA ARG A 278 -4.80 17.74 21.19
C ARG A 278 -5.05 18.59 19.93
N THR A 279 -5.87 18.07 19.01
CA THR A 279 -7.21 18.61 18.69
C THR A 279 -7.92 17.69 17.68
N ASN A 280 -9.23 17.51 17.85
CA ASN A 280 -10.09 16.71 16.97
C ASN A 280 -10.23 17.40 15.61
N PHE A 281 -9.67 16.83 14.54
CA PHE A 281 -10.17 16.91 13.16
C PHE A 281 -9.42 15.84 12.34
N ILE A 282 -10.06 14.68 12.13
CA ILE A 282 -9.55 13.65 11.22
C ILE A 282 -10.15 13.95 9.84
N ILE A 283 -9.33 14.47 8.93
CA ILE A 283 -9.68 14.55 7.50
C ILE A 283 -9.21 13.23 6.89
N PHE A 284 -10.16 12.36 6.52
CA PHE A 284 -9.90 11.17 5.73
C PHE A 284 -9.54 11.58 4.30
N VAL A 285 -8.30 11.31 3.87
CA VAL A 285 -7.93 11.35 2.46
C VAL A 285 -7.81 9.90 2.00
N HIS A 286 -8.80 9.47 1.21
CA HIS A 286 -8.90 8.17 0.55
C HIS A 286 -7.80 8.08 -0.51
N PHE A 287 -6.82 7.18 -0.36
CA PHE A 287 -5.78 6.96 -1.36
C PHE A 287 -6.08 5.72 -2.20
N HIS A 288 -6.23 5.92 -3.51
CA HIS A 288 -6.41 4.89 -4.52
C HIS A 288 -5.16 3.97 -4.56
N MET A 289 -5.34 2.66 -4.33
CA MET A 289 -4.26 1.67 -4.45
C MET A 289 -3.79 1.58 -5.89
N GLN A 290 -2.53 1.93 -6.15
CA GLN A 290 -1.89 1.66 -7.44
C GLN A 290 -0.52 1.00 -7.25
N THR A 291 -0.46 -0.19 -7.84
CA THR A 291 0.63 -1.13 -8.06
C THR A 291 1.89 -0.40 -8.54
N VAL A 292 3.03 -0.57 -7.83
CA VAL A 292 4.32 0.06 -8.20
C VAL A 292 5.46 -0.95 -8.08
N LEU A 293 6.27 -1.06 -9.13
CA LEU A 293 7.51 -1.86 -9.12
C LEU A 293 8.63 -1.03 -8.47
N LEU A 294 9.19 -1.48 -7.35
CA LEU A 294 10.16 -0.73 -6.57
C LEU A 294 11.34 -1.61 -6.12
N TRP A 295 12.54 -1.05 -6.17
CA TRP A 295 13.75 -1.51 -5.50
C TRP A 295 14.12 -0.49 -4.43
N VAL A 296 14.78 -0.92 -3.36
CA VAL A 296 15.40 -0.02 -2.39
C VAL A 296 16.91 -0.21 -2.44
N ALA A 297 17.63 0.89 -2.70
CA ALA A 297 19.07 0.96 -2.61
C ALA A 297 19.49 1.64 -1.31
N TYR A 298 20.58 1.16 -0.72
CA TYR A 298 21.08 1.61 0.57
C TYR A 298 22.52 2.06 0.44
N GLU A 299 22.84 3.17 1.10
CA GLU A 299 24.18 3.72 1.12
C GLU A 299 25.20 2.76 1.73
N ASN A 300 24.83 2.06 2.79
CA ASN A 300 25.69 1.12 3.50
C ASN A 300 25.23 -0.33 3.28
N PRO A 301 26.08 -1.30 3.64
CA PRO A 301 25.72 -2.70 3.52
C PRO A 301 24.65 -3.11 4.54
N GLU A 302 24.13 -4.33 4.42
CA GLU A 302 23.10 -4.89 5.31
C GLU A 302 21.80 -4.05 5.36
N PHE A 303 21.47 -3.37 4.26
CA PHE A 303 20.29 -2.50 4.15
C PHE A 303 20.27 -1.35 5.18
N THR A 304 21.43 -0.78 5.47
CA THR A 304 21.59 0.32 6.44
C THR A 304 21.99 1.64 5.77
N GLY A 305 21.86 2.76 6.49
CA GLY A 305 22.18 4.10 5.98
C GLY A 305 21.05 4.75 5.17
N GLU A 306 21.39 5.72 4.32
CA GLU A 306 20.42 6.44 3.50
C GLU A 306 19.76 5.52 2.46
N GLN A 307 18.43 5.61 2.37
CA GLN A 307 17.60 4.74 1.52
C GLN A 307 17.14 5.49 0.25
N TYR A 308 17.18 4.82 -0.89
CA TYR A 308 16.76 5.36 -2.19
C TYR A 308 15.74 4.41 -2.82
N ILE A 309 14.52 4.90 -3.02
CA ILE A 309 13.43 4.13 -3.63
C ILE A 309 13.53 4.28 -5.15
N LEU A 310 13.75 3.16 -5.84
CA LEU A 310 14.00 3.09 -7.28
C LEU A 310 12.82 2.40 -7.96
N ALA A 311 12.03 3.15 -8.71
CA ALA A 311 10.99 2.59 -9.57
C ALA A 311 11.58 2.03 -10.87
N LYS A 312 10.82 1.25 -11.63
CA LYS A 312 11.21 0.88 -13.02
C LYS A 312 11.58 2.14 -13.79
N GLY A 313 12.76 2.21 -14.40
CA GLY A 313 13.24 3.44 -15.04
C GLY A 313 14.72 3.46 -15.32
N LEU A 314 15.13 4.47 -16.09
CA LEU A 314 16.51 4.78 -16.39
C LEU A 314 16.97 5.91 -15.46
N TYR A 315 18.04 5.64 -14.71
CA TYR A 315 18.64 6.57 -13.77
C TYR A 315 20.04 6.95 -14.25
N PRO A 316 20.17 7.98 -15.11
CA PRO A 316 21.42 8.29 -15.80
C PRO A 316 22.47 8.96 -14.91
N SER A 317 22.08 9.53 -13.77
CA SER A 317 22.98 10.23 -12.84
C SER A 317 22.47 10.14 -11.40
N ILE A 318 23.33 10.48 -10.43
CA ILE A 318 23.07 10.41 -8.99
C ILE A 318 21.84 11.23 -8.59
N GLU A 319 21.65 12.38 -9.22
CA GLU A 319 20.51 13.27 -8.98
C GLU A 319 19.19 12.62 -9.42
N ALA A 320 19.22 11.73 -10.42
CA ALA A 320 18.03 11.09 -10.97
C ALA A 320 17.35 10.14 -9.97
N TRP A 321 18.07 9.60 -8.99
CA TRP A 321 17.50 8.79 -7.89
C TRP A 321 17.48 9.51 -6.54
N GLY A 322 17.71 10.83 -6.52
CA GLY A 322 17.74 11.62 -5.29
C GLY A 322 18.95 11.35 -4.41
N GLY A 323 20.04 10.83 -4.99
CA GLY A 323 21.32 10.61 -4.33
C GLY A 323 22.03 11.91 -3.95
N LYS A 324 22.64 11.95 -2.75
CA LYS A 324 23.60 13.00 -2.38
C LYS A 324 25.05 12.58 -2.61
N ASN A 325 25.27 11.28 -2.82
CA ASN A 325 26.57 10.68 -3.12
C ASN A 325 26.38 9.44 -4.02
N CYS A 326 27.48 8.92 -4.56
CA CYS A 326 27.51 7.74 -5.43
C CYS A 326 27.64 6.41 -4.67
N LYS A 327 27.54 6.43 -3.33
CA LYS A 327 27.77 5.25 -2.51
C LYS A 327 26.46 4.49 -2.36
N ILE A 328 26.41 3.31 -2.96
CA ILE A 328 25.36 2.32 -2.78
C ILE A 328 26.07 0.99 -2.51
N SER A 329 25.77 0.37 -1.37
CA SER A 329 26.48 -0.83 -0.90
C SER A 329 25.58 -2.05 -0.71
N SER A 330 24.26 -1.87 -0.63
CA SER A 330 23.28 -2.95 -0.66
C SER A 330 22.01 -2.54 -1.40
N VAL A 331 21.33 -3.50 -2.01
CA VAL A 331 20.09 -3.30 -2.78
C VAL A 331 19.15 -4.47 -2.56
N GLN A 332 17.86 -4.19 -2.43
CA GLN A 332 16.83 -5.23 -2.37
C GLN A 332 15.63 -4.85 -3.24
N PRO A 333 15.07 -5.80 -4.01
CA PRO A 333 13.73 -5.63 -4.57
C PRO A 333 12.70 -5.51 -3.44
N ILE A 334 11.67 -4.69 -3.63
CA ILE A 334 10.49 -4.74 -2.76
C ILE A 334 9.64 -5.91 -3.22
N ILE A 335 9.75 -7.05 -2.56
CA ILE A 335 9.04 -8.28 -2.92
C ILE A 335 7.62 -8.25 -2.33
N MET A 336 6.59 -8.46 -3.16
CA MET A 336 5.31 -8.96 -2.65
C MET A 336 5.54 -10.39 -2.21
N VAL A 337 5.28 -10.70 -0.95
CA VAL A 337 5.02 -12.08 -0.55
C VAL A 337 3.66 -12.46 -1.18
N ARG A 338 3.65 -12.82 -2.47
CA ARG A 338 2.64 -13.75 -3.03
C ARG A 338 3.09 -15.18 -2.72
N SER A 339 3.47 -15.42 -1.48
CA SER A 339 3.67 -16.79 -1.03
C SER A 339 2.29 -17.26 -0.63
N SER A 340 1.85 -18.35 -1.24
CA SER A 340 0.54 -18.98 -1.08
C SER A 340 0.25 -19.48 0.36
N PHE A 341 0.97 -18.98 1.37
CA PHE A 341 0.88 -19.27 2.79
C PHE A 341 1.48 -18.07 3.57
N TYR A 342 0.71 -17.38 4.44
CA TYR A 342 1.27 -16.59 5.55
C TYR A 342 2.18 -17.54 6.32
N THR A 343 3.48 -17.43 6.09
CA THR A 343 4.50 -18.25 6.73
C THR A 343 5.19 -17.36 7.73
N CYS A 344 4.99 -17.65 9.02
CA CYS A 344 5.68 -16.91 10.06
C CYS A 344 7.17 -17.24 9.97
N PHE A 345 8.01 -16.23 9.74
CA PHE A 345 9.46 -16.38 9.62
C PHE A 345 10.14 -16.04 10.93
N VAL A 346 10.64 -17.06 11.61
CA VAL A 346 11.31 -16.92 12.91
C VAL A 346 12.78 -17.28 12.80
N GLN A 347 13.65 -16.34 13.14
CA GLN A 347 15.10 -16.57 13.25
C GLN A 347 15.50 -16.61 14.71
N LEU A 348 16.13 -17.70 15.14
CA LEU A 348 16.66 -17.87 16.48
C LEU A 348 18.20 -17.91 16.41
N PHE A 349 18.86 -17.29 17.39
CA PHE A 349 20.31 -17.16 17.44
C PHE A 349 20.87 -17.71 18.75
N SER A 350 22.07 -18.30 18.69
CA SER A 350 22.73 -18.90 19.86
C SER A 350 23.34 -17.88 20.81
N GLU A 351 23.58 -16.65 20.37
CA GLU A 351 24.14 -15.56 21.17
C GLU A 351 23.25 -14.31 21.18
N PRO A 352 23.41 -13.40 22.15
CA PRO A 352 22.78 -12.08 22.13
C PRO A 352 23.18 -11.25 20.90
N GLU A 353 22.41 -10.21 20.61
CA GLU A 353 22.67 -9.29 19.48
C GLU A 353 22.79 -10.00 18.12
N PHE A 354 22.04 -11.09 17.92
CA PHE A 354 21.94 -11.82 16.66
C PHE A 354 23.25 -12.45 16.17
N LYS A 355 24.12 -12.81 17.11
CA LYS A 355 25.43 -13.44 16.84
C LYS A 355 25.35 -14.96 16.96
N GLY A 356 26.43 -15.63 16.52
CA GLY A 356 26.58 -17.08 16.65
C GLY A 356 25.79 -17.87 15.62
N ASN A 357 25.39 -19.09 15.98
CA ASN A 357 24.63 -19.97 15.11
C ASN A 357 23.20 -19.43 14.95
N CYS A 358 22.69 -19.46 13.71
CA CYS A 358 21.34 -19.01 13.38
C CYS A 358 20.53 -20.19 12.80
N GLN A 359 19.26 -20.27 13.18
CA GLN A 359 18.30 -21.19 12.58
C GLN A 359 16.99 -20.47 12.26
N ILE A 360 16.41 -20.84 11.12
CA ILE A 360 15.16 -20.29 10.60
C ILE A 360 14.07 -21.34 10.75
N PHE A 361 12.91 -20.91 11.24
CA PHE A 361 11.73 -21.73 11.45
C PHE A 361 10.53 -21.10 10.73
N GLU A 362 9.82 -21.93 9.96
CA GLU A 362 8.63 -21.57 9.18
C GLU A 362 7.41 -22.43 9.53
N LYS A 363 7.58 -23.37 10.47
CA LYS A 363 6.53 -24.28 10.93
C LYS A 363 6.66 -24.59 12.41
N ASN A 364 5.58 -25.14 12.98
CA ASN A 364 5.57 -25.66 14.34
C ASN A 364 6.73 -26.64 14.55
N THR A 365 7.51 -26.40 15.59
CA THR A 365 8.72 -27.15 15.94
C THR A 365 8.60 -27.66 17.36
N ARG A 366 8.47 -28.98 17.51
CA ARG A 366 8.22 -29.64 18.81
C ARG A 366 9.44 -29.72 19.71
N CYS A 367 10.64 -29.67 19.13
CA CYS A 367 11.89 -29.68 19.86
C CYS A 367 12.96 -28.84 19.13
N ILE A 368 13.65 -27.97 19.88
CA ILE A 368 14.76 -27.13 19.42
C ILE A 368 16.02 -27.62 20.15
N ASP A 369 16.78 -28.50 19.50
CA ASP A 369 17.96 -29.16 20.10
C ASP A 369 19.31 -28.67 19.55
N SER A 370 19.28 -27.72 18.62
CA SER A 370 20.48 -27.25 17.94
C SER A 370 21.40 -26.44 18.84
N PHE A 371 20.84 -25.48 19.58
CA PHE A 371 21.56 -24.63 20.52
C PHE A 371 20.60 -23.94 21.50
N ALA A 372 21.16 -23.42 22.60
CA ALA A 372 20.40 -22.58 23.53
C ALA A 372 20.17 -21.19 22.89
N VAL A 373 18.91 -20.86 22.65
CA VAL A 373 18.52 -19.58 22.04
C VAL A 373 18.78 -18.43 23.01
N LYS A 374 19.39 -17.34 22.51
CA LYS A 374 19.70 -16.13 23.28
C LYS A 374 19.15 -14.85 22.68
N SER A 375 18.94 -14.78 21.37
CA SER A 375 18.26 -13.67 20.69
C SER A 375 17.40 -14.18 19.54
N SER A 376 16.46 -13.35 19.06
CA SER A 376 15.57 -13.73 17.95
C SER A 376 15.17 -12.54 17.06
N LYS A 377 14.79 -12.84 15.82
CA LYS A 377 14.12 -11.92 14.90
C LYS A 377 12.86 -12.59 14.37
N ILE A 378 11.73 -11.91 14.51
CA ILE A 378 10.46 -12.33 13.92
C ILE A 378 10.23 -11.39 12.74
N LEU A 379 10.41 -11.91 11.53
CA LEU A 379 10.37 -11.10 10.31
C LEU A 379 8.94 -10.92 9.79
N ASP A 380 8.12 -11.97 9.94
CA ASP A 380 6.73 -11.96 9.54
C ASP A 380 5.91 -12.87 10.46
N GLY A 381 4.68 -12.47 10.75
CA GLY A 381 3.74 -13.19 11.61
C GLY A 381 4.04 -13.10 13.12
N SER A 382 3.55 -14.08 13.87
CA SER A 382 3.77 -14.17 15.32
C SER A 382 3.88 -15.63 15.74
N CYS A 383 4.64 -15.89 16.79
CA CYS A 383 4.84 -17.23 17.31
C CYS A 383 4.80 -17.26 18.84
N ILE A 384 4.68 -18.47 19.39
CA ILE A 384 4.82 -18.76 20.80
C ILE A 384 6.05 -19.64 20.94
N VAL A 385 6.97 -19.24 21.81
CA VAL A 385 8.09 -20.07 22.21
C VAL A 385 7.85 -20.58 23.63
N TYR A 386 8.26 -21.81 23.87
CA TYR A 386 8.04 -22.54 25.12
C TYR A 386 9.37 -22.92 25.74
N ASP A 387 9.41 -22.96 27.07
CA ASP A 387 10.58 -23.42 27.81
C ASP A 387 10.67 -24.95 27.95
N GLN A 388 9.64 -25.69 27.53
CA GLN A 388 9.64 -27.15 27.43
C GLN A 388 9.31 -27.63 26.01
N GLU A 389 9.54 -28.91 25.78
CA GLU A 389 9.24 -29.59 24.52
C GLU A 389 7.72 -29.76 24.33
N GLU A 390 7.30 -30.14 23.12
CA GLU A 390 5.91 -30.47 22.80
C GLU A 390 4.89 -29.36 23.17
N PHE A 391 5.30 -28.09 23.07
CA PHE A 391 4.47 -26.91 23.34
C PHE A 391 3.93 -26.85 24.78
N THR A 392 4.74 -27.30 25.73
CA THR A 392 4.40 -27.31 27.17
C THR A 392 5.23 -26.31 27.97
N GLY A 393 4.88 -26.07 29.23
CA GLY A 393 5.60 -25.14 30.10
C GLY A 393 5.17 -23.68 29.95
N ASN A 394 6.07 -22.74 30.25
CA ASN A 394 5.82 -21.30 30.17
C ASN A 394 5.78 -20.84 28.71
N GLN A 395 4.87 -19.93 28.41
CA GLN A 395 4.67 -19.39 27.06
C GLN A 395 5.27 -17.98 26.95
N TYR A 396 5.92 -17.72 25.83
CA TYR A 396 6.47 -16.43 25.46
C TYR A 396 5.97 -16.07 24.06
N VAL A 397 5.09 -15.08 23.96
CA VAL A 397 4.52 -14.65 22.68
C VAL A 397 5.47 -13.65 22.04
N LEU A 398 5.94 -13.98 20.84
CA LEU A 398 6.82 -13.12 20.03
C LEU A 398 6.05 -12.64 18.81
N GLU A 399 5.87 -11.32 18.74
CA GLU A 399 5.30 -10.60 17.61
C GLU A 399 6.42 -10.21 16.64
N GLU A 400 6.07 -9.66 15.48
CA GLU A 400 7.04 -9.14 14.53
C GLU A 400 7.95 -8.09 15.18
N GLY A 401 9.26 -8.29 15.05
CA GLY A 401 10.23 -7.48 15.76
C GLY A 401 11.59 -8.14 15.92
N ILE A 402 12.47 -7.37 16.54
CA ILE A 402 13.88 -7.71 16.74
C ILE A 402 14.13 -7.77 18.24
N TYR A 403 14.55 -8.93 18.73
CA TYR A 403 14.72 -9.22 20.15
C TYR A 403 16.19 -9.55 20.47
N PRO A 404 16.99 -8.55 20.90
CA PRO A 404 18.44 -8.71 21.05
C PRO A 404 18.87 -9.65 22.19
N ASP A 405 17.98 -9.96 23.13
CA ASP A 405 18.23 -10.88 24.23
C ASP A 405 16.95 -11.57 24.74
N LEU A 406 17.10 -12.52 25.67
CA LEU A 406 15.99 -13.23 26.32
C LEU A 406 15.02 -12.29 27.05
N THR A 407 15.51 -11.19 27.63
CA THR A 407 14.67 -10.25 28.38
C THR A 407 13.76 -9.47 27.45
N ALA A 408 14.27 -9.07 26.28
CA ALA A 408 13.48 -8.45 25.23
C ALA A 408 12.36 -9.38 24.73
N MET A 409 12.59 -10.69 24.70
CA MET A 409 11.58 -11.71 24.40
C MET A 409 10.56 -11.94 25.55
N GLY A 410 10.68 -11.23 26.67
CA GLY A 410 9.86 -11.46 27.86
C GLY A 410 10.21 -12.75 28.61
N CYS A 411 11.33 -13.39 28.28
CA CYS A 411 11.80 -14.61 28.92
C CYS A 411 12.56 -14.30 30.22
N SER A 412 12.62 -15.30 31.11
CA SER A 412 13.56 -15.25 32.23
C SER A 412 15.01 -15.30 31.70
N PRO A 413 15.99 -14.62 32.31
CA PRO A 413 17.40 -14.68 31.89
C PRO A 413 18.00 -16.10 31.86
N GLN A 414 17.38 -17.04 32.59
CA GLN A 414 17.78 -18.45 32.66
C GLN A 414 16.87 -19.37 31.85
N ALA A 415 15.88 -18.84 31.13
CA ALA A 415 14.98 -19.65 30.31
C ALA A 415 15.76 -20.38 29.22
N VAL A 416 15.37 -21.63 28.96
CA VAL A 416 15.87 -22.44 27.85
C VAL A 416 14.69 -22.71 26.95
N LEU A 417 14.71 -22.12 25.76
CA LEU A 417 13.64 -22.27 24.78
C LEU A 417 13.76 -23.63 24.09
N LYS A 418 12.67 -24.40 24.06
CA LYS A 418 12.65 -25.82 23.69
C LYS A 418 11.66 -26.19 22.61
N SER A 419 10.55 -25.45 22.46
CA SER A 419 9.64 -25.67 21.34
C SER A 419 9.02 -24.37 20.87
N LEU A 420 8.53 -24.34 19.63
CA LEU A 420 8.01 -23.15 18.96
C LEU A 420 6.75 -23.48 18.18
N ARG A 421 5.69 -22.69 18.39
CA ARG A 421 4.41 -22.81 17.69
C ARG A 421 4.09 -21.52 16.96
N ILE A 422 3.76 -21.60 15.68
CA ILE A 422 3.29 -20.47 14.89
C ILE A 422 1.84 -20.16 15.28
N ILE A 423 1.54 -18.86 15.38
CA ILE A 423 0.19 -18.37 15.63
C ILE A 423 -0.49 -18.16 14.29
N ASN A 424 -1.56 -18.93 14.05
CA ASN A 424 -2.39 -18.77 12.86
C ASN A 424 -3.28 -17.53 12.96
N ILE A 425 -3.77 -17.07 11.82
CA ILE A 425 -4.71 -15.95 11.78
C ILE A 425 -6.07 -16.36 12.33
N GLU A 426 -6.69 -15.45 13.09
CA GLU A 426 -8.04 -15.60 13.60
C GLU A 426 -8.90 -14.49 13.01
N LEU A 427 -9.91 -14.85 12.21
CA LEU A 427 -10.75 -13.89 11.50
C LEU A 427 -12.02 -13.55 12.30
N SER A 428 -11.84 -13.18 13.57
CA SER A 428 -12.93 -12.78 14.45
C SER A 428 -12.56 -11.55 15.27
N GLU A 429 -13.54 -10.67 15.50
CA GLU A 429 -13.33 -9.49 16.32
C GLU A 429 -12.97 -9.86 17.76
N PRO A 430 -11.97 -9.21 18.37
CA PRO A 430 -11.57 -9.50 19.73
C PRO A 430 -12.71 -9.33 20.73
N CYS A 431 -13.05 -10.41 21.42
CA CYS A 431 -13.98 -10.40 22.53
C CYS A 431 -13.66 -11.53 23.52
N ILE A 432 -13.45 -11.18 24.78
CA ILE A 432 -13.20 -12.12 25.88
C ILE A 432 -14.12 -11.81 27.06
N ALA A 433 -14.71 -12.85 27.63
CA ALA A 433 -15.53 -12.79 28.83
C ALA A 433 -14.82 -13.50 29.99
N LEU A 434 -14.71 -12.81 31.13
CA LEU A 434 -14.16 -13.32 32.37
C LEU A 434 -15.28 -13.49 33.40
N PHE A 435 -15.19 -14.54 34.20
CA PHE A 435 -16.20 -14.89 35.19
C PHE A 435 -15.59 -15.12 36.58
N GLU A 436 -16.32 -14.65 37.59
CA GLU A 436 -15.92 -14.78 38.99
C GLU A 436 -15.99 -16.23 39.51
N LYS A 437 -16.86 -17.08 38.93
CA LYS A 437 -17.03 -18.48 39.35
C LYS A 437 -16.73 -19.45 38.20
N VAL A 438 -16.44 -20.70 38.56
CA VAL A 438 -16.27 -21.79 37.59
C VAL A 438 -17.56 -22.05 36.81
N GLY A 439 -17.43 -22.58 35.59
CA GLY A 439 -18.57 -22.91 34.73
C GLY A 439 -19.36 -21.70 34.23
N PHE A 440 -18.68 -20.56 34.02
CA PHE A 440 -19.25 -19.33 33.44
C PHE A 440 -20.38 -18.70 34.28
N GLN A 441 -20.24 -18.79 35.61
CA GLN A 441 -21.22 -18.27 36.57
C GLN A 441 -20.71 -17.03 37.32
N GLY A 442 -21.63 -16.35 38.01
CA GLY A 442 -21.33 -15.16 38.81
C GLY A 442 -21.22 -13.90 37.96
N LYS A 443 -20.44 -12.92 38.43
CA LYS A 443 -20.24 -11.66 37.69
C LYS A 443 -19.49 -11.94 36.38
N LYS A 444 -20.12 -11.59 35.25
CA LYS A 444 -19.55 -11.62 33.91
C LYS A 444 -18.95 -10.25 33.59
N ILE A 445 -17.75 -10.24 33.02
CA ILE A 445 -17.05 -9.03 32.59
C ILE A 445 -16.54 -9.27 31.17
N GLU A 446 -16.89 -8.41 30.23
CA GLU A 446 -16.48 -8.54 28.82
C GLU A 446 -15.49 -7.45 28.45
N PHE A 447 -14.50 -7.83 27.64
CA PHE A 447 -13.50 -6.93 27.08
C PHE A 447 -13.35 -7.18 25.58
N SER A 448 -13.27 -6.09 24.81
CA SER A 448 -12.93 -6.09 23.39
C SER A 448 -11.61 -5.37 23.08
N THR A 449 -11.03 -4.70 24.08
CA THR A 449 -9.79 -3.94 23.99
C THR A 449 -8.84 -4.34 25.11
N GLU A 450 -7.63 -3.81 25.07
CA GLU A 450 -6.61 -4.09 26.06
C GLU A 450 -6.94 -3.57 27.47
N VAL A 451 -6.48 -4.30 28.48
CA VAL A 451 -6.63 -3.96 29.89
C VAL A 451 -5.27 -4.06 30.57
N LEU A 452 -4.71 -2.92 30.95
CA LEU A 452 -3.42 -2.84 31.65
C LEU A 452 -3.52 -3.28 33.11
N ASN A 453 -4.66 -3.10 33.76
CA ASN A 453 -4.83 -3.47 35.17
C ASN A 453 -6.30 -3.73 35.51
N LEU A 454 -6.66 -5.00 35.68
CA LEU A 454 -8.02 -5.40 36.05
C LEU A 454 -8.46 -4.84 37.41
N GLN A 455 -7.55 -4.78 38.38
CA GLN A 455 -7.85 -4.29 39.73
C GLN A 455 -8.12 -2.78 39.73
N PHE A 456 -7.40 -2.02 38.90
CA PHE A 456 -7.63 -0.58 38.74
C PHE A 456 -9.02 -0.28 38.17
N LEU A 457 -9.54 -1.15 37.31
CA LEU A 457 -10.91 -1.06 36.79
C LEU A 457 -11.98 -1.52 37.81
N GLY A 458 -11.59 -1.88 39.04
CA GLY A 458 -12.50 -2.31 40.09
C GLY A 458 -12.93 -3.78 40.01
N TYR A 459 -12.22 -4.61 39.23
CA TYR A 459 -12.50 -6.04 39.12
C TYR A 459 -11.55 -6.88 39.98
N SER A 460 -12.02 -8.04 40.43
CA SER A 460 -11.16 -9.01 41.13
C SER A 460 -10.21 -9.66 40.13
N PRO A 461 -8.89 -9.70 40.40
CA PRO A 461 -7.95 -10.43 39.55
C PRO A 461 -8.10 -11.95 39.67
N ARG A 462 -8.85 -12.46 40.67
CA ARG A 462 -9.13 -13.90 40.83
C ARG A 462 -10.29 -14.32 39.92
N ILE A 463 -9.96 -14.61 38.67
CA ILE A 463 -10.88 -15.13 37.66
C ILE A 463 -10.95 -16.65 37.77
N ALA A 464 -12.15 -17.22 37.70
CA ALA A 464 -12.38 -18.65 37.87
C ALA A 464 -12.74 -19.37 36.56
N SER A 465 -13.34 -18.67 35.59
CA SER A 465 -13.58 -19.20 34.25
C SER A 465 -13.51 -18.11 33.18
N VAL A 466 -13.18 -18.50 31.95
CA VAL A 466 -12.88 -17.61 30.82
C VAL A 466 -13.55 -18.14 29.54
N GLN A 467 -14.19 -17.26 28.77
CA GLN A 467 -14.65 -17.56 27.41
C GLN A 467 -14.03 -16.57 26.44
N VAL A 468 -13.25 -17.06 25.48
CA VAL A 468 -12.77 -16.25 24.36
C VAL A 468 -13.79 -16.40 23.23
N LEU A 469 -14.57 -15.35 23.00
CA LEU A 469 -15.65 -15.31 22.02
C LEU A 469 -15.13 -14.95 20.62
N GLY A 470 -14.02 -14.23 20.55
CA GLY A 470 -13.37 -13.86 19.29
C GLY A 470 -12.00 -13.22 19.49
N GLY A 471 -11.22 -13.23 18.42
CA GLY A 471 -9.82 -12.82 18.38
C GLY A 471 -8.90 -13.73 19.20
N ILE A 472 -7.61 -13.46 19.09
CA ILE A 472 -6.59 -14.10 19.92
C ILE A 472 -6.23 -13.14 21.06
N TRP A 473 -6.17 -13.66 22.28
CA TRP A 473 -5.85 -12.88 23.48
C TRP A 473 -4.56 -13.35 24.12
N ILE A 474 -3.76 -12.39 24.60
CA ILE A 474 -2.62 -12.66 25.48
C ILE A 474 -3.00 -12.23 26.88
N ILE A 475 -2.96 -13.18 27.80
CA ILE A 475 -3.29 -12.98 29.20
C ILE A 475 -2.02 -13.01 30.03
N TYR A 476 -1.92 -12.09 30.98
CA TYR A 476 -0.76 -11.92 31.85
C TYR A 476 -1.18 -12.09 33.32
N GLU A 477 -0.34 -12.80 34.07
CA GLU A 477 -0.55 -13.06 35.50
C GLU A 477 -0.57 -11.77 36.34
N HIS A 478 0.17 -10.73 35.94
CA HIS A 478 0.25 -9.45 36.64
C HIS A 478 -0.19 -8.28 35.76
N SER A 479 -0.37 -7.12 36.39
CA SER A 479 -0.70 -5.88 35.69
C SER A 479 0.44 -5.39 34.79
N ASN A 480 0.10 -4.55 33.82
CA ASN A 480 1.01 -3.93 32.85
C ASN A 480 1.81 -4.94 32.01
N TYR A 481 1.15 -6.02 31.59
CA TYR A 481 1.70 -7.09 30.75
C TYR A 481 2.93 -7.77 31.36
N ARG A 482 2.88 -8.03 32.67
CA ARG A 482 3.97 -8.65 33.43
C ARG A 482 3.61 -10.04 33.93
N GLY A 483 4.65 -10.79 34.28
CA GLY A 483 4.51 -12.16 34.79
C GLY A 483 4.36 -13.16 33.65
N ARG A 484 3.87 -14.36 33.98
CA ARG A 484 3.66 -15.41 32.99
C ARG A 484 2.58 -15.01 31.99
N GLN A 485 2.78 -15.42 30.75
CA GLN A 485 1.87 -15.15 29.64
C GLN A 485 1.12 -16.44 29.28
N MET A 486 -0.08 -16.29 28.73
CA MET A 486 -0.78 -17.39 28.07
C MET A 486 -1.58 -16.86 26.88
N LEU A 487 -1.39 -17.49 25.72
CA LEU A 487 -2.16 -17.19 24.53
C LEU A 487 -3.46 -18.00 24.54
N LEU A 488 -4.58 -17.33 24.30
CA LEU A 488 -5.88 -17.95 24.12
C LEU A 488 -6.45 -17.62 22.74
N SER A 489 -6.72 -18.64 21.94
CA SER A 489 -7.61 -18.57 20.78
C SER A 489 -9.07 -18.73 21.23
N PRO A 490 -10.08 -18.52 20.34
CA PRO A 490 -11.48 -18.75 20.68
C PRO A 490 -11.72 -20.12 21.32
N THR A 491 -12.13 -20.13 22.58
CA THR A 491 -12.24 -21.33 23.42
C THR A 491 -13.01 -21.05 24.70
N GLU A 492 -13.55 -22.10 25.31
CA GLU A 492 -14.25 -22.06 26.58
C GLU A 492 -13.44 -22.76 27.68
N ILE A 493 -13.08 -22.03 28.74
CA ILE A 493 -12.29 -22.52 29.86
C ILE A 493 -13.16 -22.48 31.13
N PRO A 494 -13.87 -23.57 31.47
CA PRO A 494 -14.80 -23.59 32.60
C PRO A 494 -14.09 -23.57 33.97
N ASP A 495 -12.81 -23.93 34.02
CA ASP A 495 -11.97 -23.85 35.21
C ASP A 495 -10.59 -23.30 34.80
N TRP A 496 -10.38 -22.01 35.06
CA TRP A 496 -9.17 -21.30 34.70
C TRP A 496 -7.93 -21.87 35.39
N TYR A 497 -8.04 -22.18 36.69
CA TYR A 497 -6.90 -22.63 37.48
C TYR A 497 -6.43 -24.01 37.03
N LYS A 498 -7.36 -24.92 36.71
CA LYS A 498 -7.04 -26.26 36.24
C LYS A 498 -6.29 -26.26 34.89
N VAL A 499 -6.62 -25.33 33.99
CA VAL A 499 -6.00 -25.25 32.66
C VAL A 499 -4.71 -24.45 32.67
N SER A 500 -4.70 -23.29 33.34
CA SER A 500 -3.56 -22.36 33.31
C SER A 500 -2.53 -22.59 34.43
N GLY A 501 -2.95 -23.13 35.57
CA GLY A 501 -2.16 -23.11 36.81
C GLY A 501 -1.97 -21.70 37.40
N TYR A 502 -2.66 -20.68 36.90
CA TYR A 502 -2.54 -19.29 37.35
C TYR A 502 -3.65 -18.95 38.34
N CYS A 503 -3.28 -18.41 39.50
CA CYS A 503 -4.25 -18.02 40.53
C CYS A 503 -4.99 -16.71 40.22
N GLN A 504 -4.51 -15.95 39.24
CA GLN A 504 -5.04 -14.63 38.91
C GLN A 504 -4.72 -14.22 37.48
N ILE A 505 -5.49 -13.25 36.98
CA ILE A 505 -5.24 -12.49 35.77
C ILE A 505 -5.08 -11.03 36.18
N GLY A 506 -3.96 -10.40 35.80
CA GLY A 506 -3.67 -9.01 36.16
C GLY A 506 -3.86 -8.04 35.00
N SER A 507 -3.55 -8.47 33.78
CA SER A 507 -3.73 -7.70 32.53
C SER A 507 -3.95 -8.64 31.36
N LEU A 508 -4.52 -8.12 30.28
CA LEU A 508 -4.82 -8.87 29.06
C LEU A 508 -4.90 -7.92 27.87
N ARG A 509 -4.57 -8.40 26.68
CA ARG A 509 -4.73 -7.64 25.43
C ARG A 509 -5.05 -8.57 24.26
N PRO A 510 -5.76 -8.08 23.24
CA PRO A 510 -5.81 -8.79 21.97
C PRO A 510 -4.41 -8.83 21.34
N LEU A 511 -4.08 -9.94 20.68
CA LEU A 511 -2.94 -10.01 19.78
C LEU A 511 -3.34 -9.28 18.49
N LEU A 512 -2.62 -8.21 18.15
CA LEU A 512 -2.89 -7.45 16.95
C LEU A 512 -2.42 -8.26 15.74
N GLN A 513 -3.34 -8.58 14.83
CA GLN A 513 -3.04 -9.29 13.59
C GLN A 513 -3.00 -8.29 12.46
N LYS A 514 -2.01 -8.40 11.56
CA LYS A 514 -1.95 -7.59 10.34
C LYS A 514 -3.23 -7.81 9.52
N ARG A 515 -3.62 -6.81 8.74
CA ARG A 515 -4.68 -6.98 7.73
C ARG A 515 -4.24 -8.08 6.77
N VAL A 516 -5.07 -9.11 6.65
CA VAL A 516 -4.79 -10.25 5.79
C VAL A 516 -5.83 -10.40 4.70
N TYR A 517 -5.35 -10.74 3.51
CA TYR A 517 -6.18 -11.13 2.38
C TYR A 517 -6.30 -12.66 2.39
N PHE A 518 -7.48 -13.16 2.07
CA PHE A 518 -7.75 -14.60 2.04
C PHE A 518 -8.82 -14.91 0.99
N ARG A 519 -8.82 -16.15 0.51
CA ARG A 519 -9.88 -16.72 -0.30
C ARG A 519 -10.74 -17.62 0.57
N LEU A 520 -12.05 -17.65 0.34
CA LEU A 520 -12.96 -18.53 1.09
C LEU A 520 -13.26 -19.77 0.26
N ARG A 521 -12.65 -20.90 0.63
CA ARG A 521 -12.89 -22.19 -0.01
C ARG A 521 -14.05 -22.90 0.66
N ASN A 522 -15.02 -23.37 -0.10
CA ASN A 522 -16.11 -24.17 0.43
C ASN A 522 -15.65 -25.61 0.68
N ARG A 523 -15.94 -26.17 1.86
CA ARG A 523 -15.46 -27.52 2.23
C ARG A 523 -16.14 -28.66 1.45
N GLU A 524 -17.36 -28.49 0.99
CA GLU A 524 -18.07 -29.54 0.24
C GLU A 524 -17.71 -29.53 -1.24
N THR A 525 -17.76 -28.37 -1.87
CA THR A 525 -17.56 -28.23 -3.32
C THR A 525 -16.09 -28.05 -3.70
N GLY A 526 -15.24 -27.62 -2.77
CA GLY A 526 -13.84 -27.27 -3.02
C GLY A 526 -13.62 -25.96 -3.80
N LYS A 527 -14.71 -25.29 -4.19
CA LYS A 527 -14.75 -24.03 -4.95
C LYS A 527 -14.57 -22.81 -4.06
N PHE A 528 -14.32 -21.66 -4.68
CA PHE A 528 -14.05 -20.40 -3.99
C PHE A 528 -15.20 -19.41 -4.08
N MET A 529 -15.44 -18.65 -3.02
CA MET A 529 -16.36 -17.52 -3.05
C MET A 529 -15.80 -16.42 -3.95
N SER A 530 -16.60 -15.99 -4.93
CA SER A 530 -16.27 -14.99 -5.94
C SER A 530 -17.36 -13.92 -6.01
N ALA A 531 -16.94 -12.68 -6.22
CA ALA A 531 -17.77 -11.55 -6.59
C ALA A 531 -17.85 -11.41 -8.12
N ASP A 532 -18.77 -12.15 -8.76
CA ASP A 532 -18.91 -12.17 -10.21
C ASP A 532 -19.83 -11.03 -10.71
N GLY A 533 -19.31 -10.19 -11.62
CA GLY A 533 -20.07 -9.11 -12.25
C GLY A 533 -19.25 -7.85 -12.55
N ASN A 534 -19.88 -6.87 -13.20
CA ASN A 534 -19.26 -5.57 -13.47
C ASN A 534 -19.37 -4.65 -12.23
N LEU A 535 -18.23 -4.11 -11.78
CA LEU A 535 -18.09 -3.14 -10.69
C LEU A 535 -18.85 -1.82 -10.91
N ASP A 536 -19.09 -1.42 -12.16
CA ASP A 536 -19.83 -0.20 -12.49
C ASP A 536 -21.29 -0.24 -11.99
N ASN A 537 -21.83 -1.44 -11.76
CA ASN A 537 -23.18 -1.63 -11.26
C ASN A 537 -23.25 -2.74 -10.22
N LEU A 538 -23.00 -2.38 -8.96
CA LEU A 538 -23.03 -3.28 -7.80
C LEU A 538 -24.35 -4.07 -7.66
N ASN A 539 -25.47 -3.58 -8.20
CA ASN A 539 -26.76 -4.30 -8.16
C ASN A 539 -26.81 -5.54 -9.07
N LEU A 540 -25.92 -5.60 -10.07
CA LEU A 540 -25.80 -6.74 -10.99
C LEU A 540 -24.75 -7.75 -10.53
N LEU A 541 -23.92 -7.37 -9.55
CA LEU A 541 -22.89 -8.23 -9.00
C LEU A 541 -23.51 -9.34 -8.16
N ARG A 542 -22.97 -10.55 -8.30
CA ARG A 542 -23.46 -11.76 -7.64
C ARG A 542 -22.35 -12.40 -6.85
N ILE A 543 -22.66 -12.80 -5.63
CA ILE A 543 -21.76 -13.61 -4.82
C ILE A 543 -22.08 -15.07 -5.09
N GLN A 544 -21.12 -15.79 -5.63
CA GLN A 544 -21.28 -17.19 -6.05
C GLN A 544 -20.03 -18.00 -5.77
N VAL A 545 -20.13 -19.32 -5.89
CA VAL A 545 -18.96 -20.21 -5.87
C VAL A 545 -18.45 -20.45 -7.29
N ALA A 546 -17.15 -20.24 -7.49
CA ALA A 546 -16.46 -20.40 -8.76
C ALA A 546 -15.23 -21.32 -8.62
N GLU A 547 -14.75 -21.85 -9.74
CA GLU A 547 -13.48 -22.60 -9.76
C GLU A 547 -12.31 -21.69 -9.37
N ASP A 548 -11.20 -22.29 -8.94
CA ASP A 548 -9.98 -21.53 -8.62
C ASP A 548 -9.46 -20.83 -9.88
N ALA A 549 -9.56 -19.49 -9.90
CA ALA A 549 -9.11 -18.65 -10.99
C ALA A 549 -7.96 -17.71 -10.57
N ASP A 550 -7.52 -17.77 -9.31
CA ASP A 550 -6.53 -16.89 -8.68
C ASP A 550 -6.71 -15.40 -9.05
N SER A 551 -7.98 -14.97 -9.06
CA SER A 551 -8.40 -13.66 -9.53
C SER A 551 -8.85 -12.76 -8.38
N ASP A 552 -8.70 -11.44 -8.55
CA ASP A 552 -8.95 -10.44 -7.48
C ASP A 552 -10.42 -10.43 -6.98
N ASP A 553 -11.35 -11.00 -7.74
CA ASP A 553 -12.76 -11.20 -7.37
C ASP A 553 -12.98 -12.31 -6.33
N GLN A 554 -11.99 -13.17 -6.12
CA GLN A 554 -12.01 -14.26 -5.14
C GLN A 554 -11.29 -13.89 -3.84
N ILE A 555 -10.67 -12.71 -3.78
CA ILE A 555 -9.86 -12.28 -2.65
C ILE A 555 -10.69 -11.39 -1.73
N TRP A 556 -10.69 -11.74 -0.45
CA TRP A 556 -11.48 -11.12 0.60
C TRP A 556 -10.58 -10.64 1.73
N VAL A 557 -11.09 -9.68 2.50
CA VAL A 557 -10.44 -9.19 3.71
C VAL A 557 -11.46 -9.00 4.81
N TYR A 558 -11.11 -9.44 6.02
CA TYR A 558 -11.94 -9.31 7.21
C TYR A 558 -11.38 -8.21 8.10
N GLN A 559 -12.19 -7.20 8.38
CA GLN A 559 -11.79 -6.10 9.25
C GLN A 559 -13.01 -5.49 9.92
N ASP A 560 -12.96 -5.36 11.24
CA ASP A 560 -14.00 -4.75 12.09
C ASP A 560 -15.40 -5.37 11.87
N GLY A 561 -15.43 -6.69 11.66
CA GLY A 561 -16.69 -7.43 11.44
C GLY A 561 -17.17 -7.44 9.99
N PHE A 562 -16.54 -6.69 9.08
CA PHE A 562 -16.91 -6.65 7.67
C PHE A 562 -16.01 -7.57 6.85
N ILE A 563 -16.62 -8.26 5.88
CA ILE A 563 -15.92 -8.98 4.82
C ILE A 563 -15.96 -8.10 3.57
N ARG A 564 -14.81 -7.66 3.07
CA ARG A 564 -14.68 -6.79 1.88
C ARG A 564 -13.99 -7.54 0.76
N CYS A 565 -14.34 -7.23 -0.48
CA CYS A 565 -13.72 -7.83 -1.66
C CYS A 565 -12.58 -6.94 -2.15
N GLN A 566 -11.45 -7.53 -2.55
CA GLN A 566 -10.28 -6.76 -3.00
C GLN A 566 -10.58 -5.91 -4.24
N MET A 567 -11.39 -6.41 -5.18
CA MET A 567 -11.81 -5.65 -6.36
C MET A 567 -12.64 -4.39 -6.04
N ALA A 568 -13.21 -4.30 -4.82
CA ALA A 568 -14.06 -3.21 -4.37
C ALA A 568 -13.90 -3.01 -2.86
N GLU A 569 -12.75 -2.48 -2.43
CA GLU A 569 -12.44 -2.32 -1.01
C GLU A 569 -13.41 -1.38 -0.27
N ASP A 570 -14.10 -0.48 -0.96
CA ASP A 570 -15.13 0.39 -0.36
C ASP A 570 -16.49 -0.32 -0.15
N CYS A 571 -16.61 -1.56 -0.62
CA CYS A 571 -17.82 -2.36 -0.55
C CYS A 571 -17.66 -3.55 0.39
N CYS A 572 -18.70 -3.77 1.19
CA CYS A 572 -18.79 -4.88 2.14
C CYS A 572 -19.80 -5.92 1.65
N LEU A 573 -19.55 -7.18 1.98
CA LEU A 573 -20.50 -8.26 1.84
C LEU A 573 -21.76 -7.95 2.65
N THR A 574 -22.93 -8.02 2.01
CA THR A 574 -24.21 -7.67 2.62
C THR A 574 -25.29 -8.65 2.21
N ILE A 575 -26.33 -8.78 3.04
CA ILE A 575 -27.53 -9.52 2.68
C ILE A 575 -28.44 -8.63 1.81
N VAL A 576 -28.80 -9.11 0.63
CA VAL A 576 -29.63 -8.36 -0.32
C VAL A 576 -31.10 -8.38 0.11
N GLY A 577 -31.72 -7.20 0.12
CA GLY A 577 -33.13 -7.00 0.49
C GLY A 577 -33.33 -6.57 1.94
N ASN A 578 -34.56 -6.14 2.25
CA ASN A 578 -34.94 -5.66 3.59
C ASN A 578 -35.42 -6.79 4.51
N LEU A 579 -35.94 -7.88 3.92
CA LEU A 579 -36.41 -9.04 4.67
C LEU A 579 -35.34 -10.13 4.65
N ILE A 580 -34.72 -10.36 5.80
CA ILE A 580 -33.67 -11.37 5.97
C ILE A 580 -34.32 -12.69 6.40
N THR A 581 -34.34 -13.65 5.49
CA THR A 581 -34.89 -14.99 5.69
C THR A 581 -33.90 -16.05 5.17
N PRO A 582 -34.03 -17.32 5.60
CA PRO A 582 -33.29 -18.41 4.97
C PRO A 582 -33.51 -18.41 3.44
N GLY A 583 -32.42 -18.46 2.67
CA GLY A 583 -32.40 -18.33 1.21
C GLY A 583 -32.16 -16.92 0.67
N SER A 584 -32.09 -15.88 1.52
CA SER A 584 -31.74 -14.52 1.06
C SER A 584 -30.34 -14.51 0.43
N LYS A 585 -30.21 -13.85 -0.72
CA LYS A 585 -28.95 -13.75 -1.50
C LYS A 585 -27.99 -12.75 -0.87
N LEU A 586 -26.70 -12.94 -1.14
CA LEU A 586 -25.66 -11.98 -0.81
C LEU A 586 -25.35 -11.05 -2.00
N GLY A 587 -24.77 -9.89 -1.69
CA GLY A 587 -24.28 -8.91 -2.65
C GLY A 587 -23.17 -8.07 -2.03
N LEU A 588 -22.68 -7.10 -2.79
CA LEU A 588 -21.77 -6.06 -2.31
C LEU A 588 -22.52 -4.73 -2.22
N SER A 589 -22.28 -3.98 -1.14
CA SER A 589 -22.76 -2.61 -1.03
C SER A 589 -21.73 -1.75 -0.32
N PHE A 590 -21.72 -0.45 -0.61
CA PHE A 590 -20.90 0.51 0.12
C PHE A 590 -21.07 0.34 1.63
N GLU A 591 -19.96 0.52 2.35
CA GLU A 591 -19.95 0.49 3.81
C GLU A 591 -20.86 1.60 4.37
N ARG A 592 -21.92 1.20 5.06
CA ARG A 592 -22.89 2.11 5.68
C ARG A 592 -23.15 1.78 7.14
N ASN A 593 -22.34 0.89 7.72
CA ASN A 593 -22.49 0.35 9.08
C ASN A 593 -23.90 -0.22 9.34
N GLU A 594 -24.50 -0.84 8.33
CA GLU A 594 -25.82 -1.48 8.47
C GLU A 594 -25.66 -2.87 9.13
N ASP A 595 -26.56 -3.25 10.05
CA ASP A 595 -26.46 -4.51 10.82
C ASP A 595 -26.28 -5.78 9.95
N LYS A 596 -26.83 -5.76 8.73
CA LYS A 596 -26.76 -6.85 7.75
C LYS A 596 -25.41 -6.98 7.02
N GLN A 597 -24.46 -6.07 7.27
CA GLN A 597 -23.10 -6.09 6.74
C GLN A 597 -22.08 -6.72 7.71
N TYR A 598 -22.50 -7.04 8.94
CA TYR A 598 -21.62 -7.58 9.96
C TYR A 598 -21.63 -9.12 9.99
N TRP A 599 -20.43 -9.67 9.97
CA TRP A 599 -20.15 -11.10 9.90
C TRP A 599 -19.25 -11.55 11.04
N HIS A 600 -19.44 -12.80 11.45
CA HIS A 600 -18.59 -13.48 12.42
C HIS A 600 -18.16 -14.81 11.84
N ILE A 601 -16.85 -14.99 11.61
CA ILE A 601 -16.27 -16.25 11.14
C ILE A 601 -15.91 -17.05 12.40
N SER A 602 -16.53 -18.21 12.54
CA SER A 602 -16.32 -19.12 13.66
C SER A 602 -15.19 -20.11 13.35
N ALA A 603 -14.53 -20.64 14.39
CA ALA A 603 -13.43 -21.60 14.27
C ALA A 603 -13.83 -22.93 13.59
N ASP A 604 -15.13 -23.25 13.55
CA ASP A 604 -15.67 -24.39 12.81
C ASP A 604 -15.77 -24.14 11.28
N GLY A 605 -15.47 -22.92 10.83
CA GLY A 605 -15.53 -22.48 9.44
C GLY A 605 -16.88 -21.92 9.02
N ARG A 606 -17.86 -21.81 9.92
CA ARG A 606 -19.15 -21.20 9.60
C ARG A 606 -19.07 -19.68 9.70
N ILE A 607 -19.72 -18.98 8.78
CA ILE A 607 -19.76 -17.52 8.73
C ILE A 607 -21.17 -17.07 9.10
N TYR A 608 -21.32 -16.50 10.29
CA TYR A 608 -22.59 -16.10 10.88
C TYR A 608 -22.91 -14.64 10.57
N SER A 609 -24.20 -14.35 10.35
CA SER A 609 -24.69 -12.97 10.38
C SER A 609 -24.79 -12.49 11.83
N LYS A 610 -24.15 -11.37 12.17
CA LYS A 610 -24.26 -10.82 13.54
C LYS A 610 -25.69 -10.36 13.88
N MET A 611 -26.41 -9.81 12.90
CA MET A 611 -27.82 -9.41 13.06
C MET A 611 -28.75 -10.60 13.32
N LYS A 612 -28.45 -11.75 12.73
CA LYS A 612 -29.24 -12.98 12.86
C LYS A 612 -28.31 -14.17 13.16
N PRO A 613 -27.91 -14.38 14.42
CA PRO A 613 -26.92 -15.40 14.81
C PRO A 613 -27.31 -16.85 14.50
N LYS A 614 -28.55 -17.12 14.09
CA LYS A 614 -29.02 -18.45 13.66
C LYS A 614 -28.83 -18.70 12.16
N LEU A 615 -28.39 -17.68 11.41
CA LEU A 615 -28.17 -17.75 9.97
C LEU A 615 -26.68 -17.74 9.66
N VAL A 616 -26.27 -18.65 8.77
CA VAL A 616 -24.90 -18.81 8.28
C VAL A 616 -24.85 -18.75 6.76
N LEU A 617 -23.68 -18.47 6.20
CA LEU A 617 -23.47 -18.55 4.76
C LEU A 617 -23.55 -20.00 4.26
N ASP A 618 -24.28 -20.21 3.17
CA ASP A 618 -24.55 -21.51 2.55
C ASP A 618 -24.51 -21.36 1.02
N ILE A 619 -24.32 -22.47 0.32
CA ILE A 619 -24.50 -22.53 -1.14
C ILE A 619 -25.97 -22.89 -1.40
N LYS A 620 -26.65 -22.12 -2.27
CA LYS A 620 -28.08 -22.33 -2.54
C LYS A 620 -28.38 -23.78 -2.98
N GLY A 621 -27.55 -24.33 -3.86
CA GLY A 621 -27.71 -25.67 -4.43
C GLY A 621 -28.95 -25.83 -5.31
N GLY A 622 -29.22 -27.08 -5.72
CA GLY A 622 -30.37 -27.45 -6.55
C GLY A 622 -30.12 -27.41 -8.06
N THR A 623 -31.21 -27.45 -8.84
CA THR A 623 -31.18 -27.56 -10.32
C THR A 623 -31.44 -26.24 -11.06
N GLN A 624 -31.63 -25.15 -10.32
CA GLN A 624 -31.90 -23.82 -10.89
C GLN A 624 -30.60 -23.14 -11.34
N TYR A 625 -30.71 -22.13 -12.21
CA TYR A 625 -29.56 -21.38 -12.76
C TYR A 625 -28.73 -20.69 -11.67
N ASP A 626 -29.31 -20.43 -10.49
CA ASP A 626 -28.67 -19.77 -9.36
C ASP A 626 -28.20 -20.74 -8.27
N ARG A 627 -28.03 -22.02 -8.62
CA ARG A 627 -27.55 -23.07 -7.69
C ARG A 627 -26.19 -22.75 -7.05
N ASP A 628 -25.35 -22.01 -7.76
CA ASP A 628 -23.99 -21.69 -7.34
C ASP A 628 -23.92 -20.37 -6.53
N HIS A 629 -25.05 -19.67 -6.34
CA HIS A 629 -25.07 -18.46 -5.52
C HIS A 629 -24.88 -18.76 -4.03
N VAL A 630 -24.20 -17.83 -3.34
CA VAL A 630 -24.08 -17.83 -1.89
C VAL A 630 -25.28 -17.12 -1.27
N VAL A 631 -25.88 -17.75 -0.28
CA VAL A 631 -27.08 -17.31 0.42
C VAL A 631 -26.88 -17.41 1.94
N VAL A 632 -27.75 -16.77 2.72
CA VAL A 632 -27.85 -17.05 4.15
C VAL A 632 -28.88 -18.14 4.43
N ASN A 633 -28.58 -19.11 5.29
CA ASN A 633 -29.49 -20.20 5.62
C ASN A 633 -29.42 -20.55 7.11
N THR A 634 -30.42 -21.27 7.62
CA THR A 634 -30.42 -21.74 9.01
C THR A 634 -29.24 -22.70 9.24
N VAL A 635 -28.54 -22.51 10.35
CA VAL A 635 -27.43 -23.37 10.74
C VAL A 635 -27.85 -24.85 10.79
N ASN A 636 -27.06 -25.70 10.14
CA ASN A 636 -27.19 -27.14 10.18
C ASN A 636 -25.81 -27.77 10.37
N GLU A 637 -25.66 -28.56 11.43
CA GLU A 637 -24.38 -29.15 11.82
C GLU A 637 -23.84 -30.16 10.80
N GLU A 638 -24.73 -30.82 10.04
CA GLU A 638 -24.39 -31.87 9.07
C GLU A 638 -24.02 -31.33 7.68
N LYS A 639 -24.31 -30.05 7.40
CA LYS A 639 -24.09 -29.46 6.07
C LYS A 639 -22.67 -28.90 5.92
N LEU A 640 -21.87 -29.56 5.08
CA LEU A 640 -20.53 -29.09 4.72
C LEU A 640 -20.55 -27.89 3.75
N THR A 641 -21.62 -27.70 2.97
CA THR A 641 -21.83 -26.47 2.18
C THR A 641 -21.81 -25.19 3.03
N GLN A 642 -22.09 -25.27 4.33
CA GLN A 642 -22.08 -24.13 5.27
C GLN A 642 -20.69 -23.86 5.87
N CYS A 643 -19.72 -24.74 5.61
CA CYS A 643 -18.38 -24.65 6.17
C CYS A 643 -17.41 -24.10 5.12
N TRP A 644 -16.75 -23.01 5.48
CA TRP A 644 -15.79 -22.28 4.66
C TRP A 644 -14.42 -22.34 5.31
N GLU A 645 -13.40 -22.54 4.49
CA GLU A 645 -12.00 -22.57 4.87
C GLU A 645 -11.33 -21.29 4.36
N PRO A 646 -10.94 -20.36 5.25
CA PRO A 646 -10.19 -19.18 4.86
C PRO A 646 -8.75 -19.55 4.49
N LEU A 647 -8.43 -19.44 3.21
CA LEU A 647 -7.11 -19.62 2.63
C LEU A 647 -6.51 -18.26 2.32
N VAL A 648 -5.90 -17.69 3.36
CA VAL A 648 -4.77 -16.78 3.30
C VAL A 648 -4.04 -16.69 1.94
N VAL A 649 -3.87 -15.48 1.42
CA VAL A 649 -3.14 -15.14 0.17
C VAL A 649 -2.03 -14.14 0.43
#